data_AF-A0A2A6K105-F1
#
_entry.id   AF-A0A2A6K105-F1
#
_cell.length_a   1.000
_cell.length_b   1.000
_cell.length_c   1.000
_cell.angle_alpha   90.00
_cell.angle_beta   90.00
_cell.angle_gamma   90.00
#
_symmetry.space_group_name_H-M   'P 1'
#
loop_
_entity.id
_entity.type
_entity.pdbx_description
1 polymer ?
#
loop_
_entity_poly.entity_id
_entity_poly.type
_entity_poly.pdbx_seq_one_letter_code
_entity_poly.pdbx_strand_id
1 'polypeptide(L)'
;MLKHLKIRAKILSVVALLGLVTMAGLFYVITEFRRADTAYSAFIDHEALASMQSARASASLVASVLQVSLLADMKPDTPAFQTALATPSKLPQARDRMKQAAALVPSRKSAIDEIQAGIDEIETLAGKIIEQSKAKDSAGAKANVALINAKLDALTPKMIANNDAMMTMLNDGGDALSASVNGRINLCLALIGIAVLVAIGLGVAVAQIGIASPMAELRQRMTRLAEGDTGSDVSGLDRHDEVGQMAKAVSIFRDNAIERAEIEARAEADRSLSDGERREREAQKAREASELERAVAALGDGLRRLAAGDLALQINEPFVAHLDALREDFNNSVEKLNETMHTVGANARAIGAGANEIRSSADELSRRTEQQSASVEETAAALEEITTTVRDAAKRAEEASQLVARTRLGAEKSGEIVRKAVSAMQQIEQSSAEIGNIIGVIDDIAFQTNLLALNAGVEAARAGEAGKGFAVVAQEVRELAQRSAKAAKEIKDLITTSGTHVQTGVSLVGETGKSLDSIVHEVQEINQHVHAIAEASREQSIGLQEINTAVNTMDQGTQQNAAMVEQSTAASHSLATEAAALNNLLGQFRLTGTGGFAAAAPIASVRPPAPAPRAAARPAAKAPIRVAREGTARPTASPARALGQQLANAFGAGSSASSSKDADWTEF
;
A
#
# COMPACT_ATOMS: atom_id res chain seq x y z
N MET A 1 10.58 -55.21 -31.80
CA MET A 1 10.63 -53.81 -32.29
C MET A 1 12.01 -53.17 -32.12
N LEU A 2 12.66 -53.26 -30.96
CA LEU A 2 13.97 -52.61 -30.70
C LEU A 2 15.14 -53.11 -31.58
N LYS A 3 15.08 -54.30 -32.17
CA LYS A 3 16.16 -54.89 -32.99
C LYS A 3 16.39 -54.21 -34.36
N HIS A 4 15.46 -53.36 -34.81
CA HIS A 4 15.53 -52.69 -36.11
C HIS A 4 15.61 -51.15 -35.99
N LEU A 5 15.71 -50.63 -34.76
CA LEU A 5 15.82 -49.21 -34.48
C LEU A 5 17.28 -48.83 -34.23
N LYS A 6 17.74 -47.77 -34.89
CA LYS A 6 19.06 -47.19 -34.67
C LYS A 6 19.26 -46.76 -33.21
N ILE A 7 20.48 -46.84 -32.70
CA ILE A 7 20.83 -46.46 -31.31
C ILE A 7 20.37 -45.02 -31.02
N ARG A 8 20.62 -44.07 -31.94
CA ARG A 8 20.16 -42.67 -31.82
C ARG A 8 18.63 -42.57 -31.70
N ALA A 9 17.89 -43.36 -32.47
CA ALA A 9 16.43 -43.37 -32.44
C ALA A 9 15.89 -43.94 -31.12
N LYS A 10 16.54 -44.96 -30.55
CA LYS A 10 16.21 -45.49 -29.22
C LYS A 10 16.41 -44.44 -28.13
N ILE A 11 17.55 -43.74 -28.12
CA ILE A 11 17.83 -42.69 -27.13
C ILE A 11 16.84 -41.53 -27.27
N LEU A 12 16.61 -41.04 -28.50
CA LEU A 12 15.64 -39.97 -28.75
C LEU A 12 14.22 -40.36 -28.35
N SER A 13 13.81 -41.63 -28.52
CA SER A 13 12.47 -42.09 -28.11
C SER A 13 12.28 -42.04 -26.59
N VAL A 14 13.31 -42.33 -25.80
CA VAL A 14 13.27 -42.24 -24.33
C VAL A 14 13.24 -40.79 -23.87
N VAL A 15 14.04 -39.92 -24.48
CA VAL A 15 14.06 -38.47 -24.18
C VAL A 15 12.72 -37.82 -24.57
N ALA A 16 12.17 -38.17 -25.73
CA ALA A 16 10.86 -37.68 -26.17
C ALA A 16 9.72 -38.14 -25.26
N LEU A 17 9.76 -39.39 -24.78
CA LEU A 17 8.81 -39.90 -23.79
C LEU A 17 8.89 -39.10 -22.48
N LEU A 18 10.10 -38.83 -21.97
CA LEU A 18 10.30 -38.05 -20.76
C LEU A 18 9.76 -36.62 -20.94
N GLY A 19 10.04 -35.98 -22.08
CA GLY A 19 9.51 -34.65 -22.43
C GLY A 19 7.99 -34.61 -22.54
N LEU A 20 7.35 -35.66 -23.07
CA LEU A 20 5.89 -35.76 -23.11
C LEU A 20 5.30 -35.92 -21.70
N VAL A 21 5.92 -36.74 -20.84
CA VAL A 21 5.49 -36.93 -19.45
C VAL A 21 5.60 -35.63 -18.65
N THR A 22 6.71 -34.88 -18.79
CA THR A 22 6.87 -33.59 -18.11
C THR A 22 5.88 -32.55 -18.61
N MET A 23 5.66 -32.46 -19.92
CA MET A 23 4.71 -31.50 -20.50
C MET A 23 3.25 -31.82 -20.12
N ALA A 24 2.87 -33.10 -20.14
CA ALA A 24 1.54 -33.54 -19.69
C ALA A 24 1.35 -33.32 -18.18
N GLY A 25 2.38 -33.60 -17.37
CA GLY A 25 2.37 -33.34 -15.93
C GLY A 25 2.22 -31.85 -15.61
N LEU A 26 2.98 -30.98 -16.30
CA LEU A 26 2.88 -29.53 -16.15
C LEU A 26 1.49 -29.03 -16.55
N PHE A 27 0.95 -29.50 -17.67
CA PHE A 27 -0.40 -29.15 -18.10
C PHE A 27 -1.45 -29.55 -17.06
N TYR A 28 -1.36 -30.77 -16.51
CA TYR A 28 -2.27 -31.24 -15.47
C TYR A 28 -2.20 -30.38 -14.19
N VAL A 29 -0.98 -30.09 -13.71
CA VAL A 29 -0.77 -29.23 -12.54
C VAL A 29 -1.36 -27.84 -12.77
N ILE A 30 -1.12 -27.22 -13.94
CA ILE A 30 -1.69 -25.91 -14.27
C ILE A 30 -3.23 -25.96 -14.25
N THR A 31 -3.84 -27.01 -14.80
CA THR A 31 -5.31 -27.13 -14.79
C THR A 31 -5.89 -27.29 -13.39
N GLU A 32 -5.24 -28.07 -12.53
CA GLU A 32 -5.66 -28.20 -11.13
C GLU A 32 -5.41 -26.95 -10.31
N PHE A 33 -4.32 -26.22 -10.58
CA PHE A 33 -4.04 -24.94 -9.94
C PHE A 33 -5.10 -23.90 -10.30
N ARG A 34 -5.52 -23.80 -11.57
CA ARG A 34 -6.62 -22.93 -12.00
C ARG A 34 -7.95 -23.31 -11.34
N ARG A 35 -8.24 -24.61 -11.16
CA ARG A 35 -9.44 -25.07 -10.45
C ARG A 35 -9.42 -24.68 -8.98
N ALA A 36 -8.26 -24.83 -8.31
CA ALA A 36 -8.09 -24.41 -6.93
C ALA A 36 -8.24 -22.89 -6.78
N ASP A 37 -7.64 -22.12 -7.68
CA ASP A 37 -7.73 -20.66 -7.73
C ASP A 37 -9.17 -20.16 -7.93
N THR A 38 -9.91 -20.79 -8.85
CA THR A 38 -11.34 -20.49 -9.08
C THR A 38 -12.19 -20.80 -7.84
N ALA A 39 -11.91 -21.92 -7.16
CA ALA A 39 -12.63 -22.31 -5.96
C ALA A 39 -12.33 -21.38 -4.77
N TYR A 40 -11.06 -20.97 -4.60
CA TYR A 40 -10.67 -19.97 -3.59
C TYR A 40 -11.28 -18.60 -3.87
N SER A 41 -11.27 -18.16 -5.13
CA SER A 41 -11.85 -16.88 -5.53
C SER A 41 -13.36 -16.87 -5.26
N ALA A 42 -14.09 -17.91 -5.67
CA ALA A 42 -15.52 -18.03 -5.37
C ALA A 42 -15.82 -18.04 -3.87
N PHE A 43 -14.99 -18.73 -3.07
CA PHE A 43 -15.13 -18.80 -1.62
C PHE A 43 -14.92 -17.44 -0.92
N ILE A 44 -13.96 -16.65 -1.39
CA ILE A 44 -13.72 -15.29 -0.88
C ILE A 44 -14.81 -14.33 -1.34
N ASP A 45 -15.17 -14.36 -2.63
CA ASP A 45 -16.11 -13.42 -3.23
C ASP A 45 -17.56 -13.62 -2.76
N HIS A 46 -17.92 -14.84 -2.35
CA HIS A 46 -19.27 -15.15 -1.87
C HIS A 46 -19.33 -15.26 -0.35
N GLU A 47 -18.80 -16.32 0.24
CA GLU A 47 -18.99 -16.66 1.66
C GLU A 47 -18.33 -15.62 2.60
N ALA A 48 -17.10 -15.19 2.31
CA ALA A 48 -16.40 -14.20 3.12
C ALA A 48 -17.07 -12.81 3.03
N LEU A 49 -17.41 -12.38 1.81
CA LEU A 49 -18.10 -11.13 1.57
C LEU A 49 -19.48 -11.12 2.24
N ALA A 50 -20.26 -12.19 2.11
CA ALA A 50 -21.58 -12.29 2.72
C ALA A 50 -21.51 -12.22 4.26
N SER A 51 -20.54 -12.90 4.88
CA SER A 51 -20.33 -12.85 6.34
C SER A 51 -20.02 -11.42 6.80
N MET A 52 -19.13 -10.73 6.08
CA MET A 52 -18.81 -9.33 6.35
C MET A 52 -20.02 -8.40 6.19
N GLN A 53 -20.83 -8.59 5.13
CA GLN A 53 -22.02 -7.77 4.92
C GLN A 53 -23.08 -8.01 6.00
N SER A 54 -23.29 -9.25 6.45
CA SER A 54 -24.20 -9.57 7.57
C SER A 54 -23.74 -8.93 8.89
N ALA A 55 -22.44 -8.97 9.19
CA ALA A 55 -21.89 -8.30 10.37
C ALA A 55 -22.03 -6.77 10.30
N ARG A 56 -21.73 -6.16 9.14
CA ARG A 56 -21.89 -4.71 8.92
C ARG A 56 -23.34 -4.25 8.95
N ALA A 57 -24.25 -5.05 8.41
CA ALA A 57 -25.69 -4.81 8.54
C ALA A 57 -26.11 -4.84 10.01
N SER A 58 -25.56 -5.77 10.79
CA SER A 58 -25.82 -5.89 12.22
C SER A 58 -25.40 -4.64 13.00
N ALA A 59 -24.19 -4.16 12.77
CA ALA A 59 -23.71 -2.91 13.36
C ALA A 59 -24.55 -1.69 12.92
N SER A 60 -24.95 -1.63 11.65
CA SER A 60 -25.74 -0.52 11.10
C SER A 60 -27.14 -0.44 11.70
N LEU A 61 -27.76 -1.59 11.98
CA LEU A 61 -29.05 -1.69 12.65
C LEU A 61 -28.95 -1.14 14.08
N VAL A 62 -28.01 -1.65 14.87
CA VAL A 62 -27.82 -1.22 16.27
C VAL A 62 -27.51 0.27 16.35
N ALA A 63 -26.63 0.78 15.48
CA ALA A 63 -26.30 2.20 15.40
C ALA A 63 -27.55 3.07 15.10
N SER A 64 -28.40 2.63 14.17
CA SER A 64 -29.62 3.36 13.81
C SER A 64 -30.65 3.36 14.94
N VAL A 65 -30.81 2.22 15.63
CA VAL A 65 -31.68 2.13 16.80
C VAL A 65 -31.19 3.06 17.91
N LEU A 66 -29.88 3.06 18.20
CA LEU A 66 -29.30 3.96 19.20
C LEU A 66 -29.54 5.43 18.86
N GLN A 67 -29.34 5.81 17.59
CA GLN A 67 -29.56 7.19 17.12
C GLN A 67 -31.01 7.64 17.33
N VAL A 68 -31.98 6.80 16.96
CA VAL A 68 -33.41 7.12 17.07
C VAL A 68 -33.86 7.12 18.53
N SER A 69 -33.33 6.22 19.36
CA SER A 69 -33.58 6.23 20.81
C SER A 69 -33.06 7.49 21.48
N LEU A 70 -31.86 7.96 21.11
CA LEU A 70 -31.33 9.24 21.59
C LEU A 70 -32.21 10.41 21.15
N LEU A 71 -32.68 10.40 19.89
CA LEU A 71 -33.56 11.45 19.36
C LEU A 71 -34.86 11.58 20.16
N ALA A 72 -35.41 10.49 20.70
CA ALA A 72 -36.63 10.50 21.50
C ALA A 72 -36.46 11.17 22.88
N ASP A 73 -35.24 11.20 23.41
CA ASP A 73 -34.90 11.82 24.70
C ASP A 73 -34.47 13.29 24.55
N MET A 74 -34.24 13.75 23.33
CA MET A 74 -33.81 15.12 23.04
C MET A 74 -34.99 16.11 23.00
N LYS A 75 -34.72 17.37 23.37
CA LYS A 75 -35.70 18.45 23.24
C LYS A 75 -35.79 18.92 21.78
N PRO A 76 -36.99 18.99 21.16
CA PRO A 76 -37.15 19.28 19.73
C PRO A 76 -36.58 20.64 19.27
N ASP A 77 -36.55 21.62 20.17
CA ASP A 77 -36.10 22.99 19.86
C ASP A 77 -34.58 23.17 20.04
N THR A 78 -33.81 22.09 20.22
CA THR A 78 -32.36 22.16 20.42
C THR A 78 -31.58 21.97 19.12
N PRO A 79 -30.44 22.65 18.92
CA PRO A 79 -29.56 22.40 17.78
C PRO A 79 -29.15 20.93 17.66
N ALA A 80 -28.90 20.28 18.80
CA ALA A 80 -28.53 18.87 18.85
C ALA A 80 -29.64 17.95 18.28
N PHE A 81 -30.92 18.27 18.52
CA PHE A 81 -32.04 17.55 17.92
C PHE A 81 -32.07 17.70 16.40
N GLN A 82 -31.82 18.91 15.89
CA GLN A 82 -31.77 19.16 14.45
C GLN A 82 -30.61 18.43 13.78
N THR A 83 -29.43 18.39 14.41
CA THR A 83 -28.28 17.60 13.94
C THR A 83 -28.58 16.09 13.92
N ALA A 84 -29.18 15.57 14.99
CA ALA A 84 -29.56 14.16 15.09
C ALA A 84 -30.63 13.78 14.05
N LEU A 85 -31.55 14.70 13.74
CA LEU A 85 -32.58 14.55 12.71
C LEU A 85 -32.01 14.60 11.29
N ALA A 86 -31.01 15.45 11.05
CA ALA A 86 -30.34 15.58 9.76
C ALA A 86 -29.44 14.38 9.45
N THR A 87 -29.05 13.60 10.46
CA THR A 87 -28.20 12.43 10.29
C THR A 87 -29.00 11.28 9.64
N PRO A 88 -28.62 10.80 8.44
CA PRO A 88 -29.41 9.81 7.71
C PRO A 88 -29.38 8.43 8.40
N SER A 89 -30.55 7.80 8.48
CA SER A 89 -30.70 6.43 8.99
C SER A 89 -29.83 5.46 8.19
N LYS A 90 -29.18 4.52 8.91
CA LYS A 90 -28.40 3.44 8.30
C LYS A 90 -29.23 2.17 8.09
N LEU A 91 -30.52 2.18 8.41
CA LEU A 91 -31.43 1.04 8.20
C LEU A 91 -31.55 0.60 6.72
N PRO A 92 -31.65 1.51 5.73
CA PRO A 92 -31.62 1.11 4.33
C PRO A 92 -30.33 0.38 3.95
N GLN A 93 -29.19 0.86 4.46
CA GLN A 93 -27.89 0.22 4.24
C GLN A 93 -27.82 -1.15 4.91
N ALA A 94 -28.37 -1.30 6.12
CA ALA A 94 -28.47 -2.59 6.78
C ALA A 94 -29.29 -3.59 5.95
N ARG A 95 -30.43 -3.16 5.43
CA ARG A 95 -31.30 -3.96 4.55
C ARG A 95 -30.58 -4.38 3.27
N ASP A 96 -29.94 -3.45 2.57
CA ASP A 96 -29.26 -3.74 1.30
C ASP A 96 -28.08 -4.71 1.50
N ARG A 97 -27.33 -4.54 2.59
CA ARG A 97 -26.26 -5.47 2.96
C ARG A 97 -26.80 -6.87 3.26
N MET A 98 -27.93 -6.98 3.95
CA MET A 98 -28.60 -8.28 4.15
C MET A 98 -29.05 -8.88 2.81
N LYS A 99 -29.58 -8.09 1.88
CA LYS A 99 -29.98 -8.59 0.55
C LYS A 99 -28.78 -9.13 -0.23
N GLN A 100 -27.64 -8.43 -0.18
CA GLN A 100 -26.40 -8.88 -0.78
C GLN A 100 -25.92 -10.19 -0.13
N ALA A 101 -25.91 -10.28 1.20
CA ALA A 101 -25.55 -11.50 1.91
C ALA A 101 -26.43 -12.69 1.52
N ALA A 102 -27.75 -12.48 1.37
CA ALA A 102 -28.68 -13.53 0.94
C ALA A 102 -28.47 -13.97 -0.51
N ALA A 103 -28.03 -13.07 -1.40
CA ALA A 103 -27.72 -13.39 -2.79
C ALA A 103 -26.43 -14.20 -2.90
N LEU A 104 -25.44 -13.90 -2.06
CA LEU A 104 -24.13 -14.56 -2.06
C LEU A 104 -24.17 -15.93 -1.35
N VAL A 105 -24.99 -16.08 -0.30
CA VAL A 105 -25.13 -17.34 0.45
C VAL A 105 -26.60 -17.78 0.50
N PRO A 106 -27.11 -18.41 -0.58
CA PRO A 106 -28.51 -18.82 -0.67
C PRO A 106 -28.97 -19.77 0.46
N SER A 107 -28.05 -20.55 1.03
CA SER A 107 -28.34 -21.44 2.16
C SER A 107 -28.77 -20.70 3.43
N ARG A 108 -28.39 -19.42 3.58
CA ARG A 108 -28.78 -18.54 4.70
C ARG A 108 -29.95 -17.63 4.37
N LYS A 109 -30.50 -17.69 3.15
CA LYS A 109 -31.57 -16.79 2.69
C LYS A 109 -32.77 -16.74 3.63
N SER A 110 -33.27 -17.89 4.10
CA SER A 110 -34.44 -17.93 5.01
C SER A 110 -34.20 -17.16 6.31
N ALA A 111 -33.03 -17.36 6.94
CA ALA A 111 -32.66 -16.65 8.16
C ALA A 111 -32.46 -15.15 7.92
N ILE A 112 -31.89 -14.78 6.78
CA ILE A 112 -31.68 -13.37 6.40
C ILE A 112 -33.00 -12.67 6.06
N ASP A 113 -33.93 -13.35 5.38
CA ASP A 113 -35.27 -12.83 5.08
C ASP A 113 -36.05 -12.55 6.39
N GLU A 114 -35.91 -13.43 7.39
CA GLU A 114 -36.48 -13.22 8.73
C GLU A 114 -35.85 -12.01 9.45
N ILE A 115 -34.53 -11.80 9.30
CA ILE A 115 -33.84 -10.63 9.84
C ILE A 115 -34.29 -9.35 9.15
N GLN A 116 -34.46 -9.38 7.83
CA GLN A 116 -34.95 -8.24 7.05
C GLN A 116 -36.34 -7.80 7.46
N ALA A 117 -37.27 -8.75 7.66
CA ALA A 117 -38.60 -8.42 8.18
C ALA A 117 -38.53 -7.69 9.52
N GLY A 118 -37.62 -8.11 10.42
CA GLY A 118 -37.38 -7.41 11.69
C GLY A 118 -36.80 -5.99 11.50
N ILE A 119 -35.90 -5.80 10.55
CA ILE A 119 -35.36 -4.47 10.19
C ILE A 119 -36.48 -3.55 9.66
N ASP A 120 -37.39 -4.07 8.84
CA ASP A 120 -38.51 -3.32 8.26
C ASP A 120 -39.50 -2.84 9.35
N GLU A 121 -39.78 -3.69 10.34
CA GLU A 121 -40.58 -3.32 11.50
C GLU A 121 -39.90 -2.22 12.34
N ILE A 122 -38.59 -2.34 12.57
CA ILE A 122 -37.79 -1.33 13.28
C ILE A 122 -37.77 -0.01 12.51
N GLU A 123 -37.65 -0.01 11.18
CA GLU A 123 -37.70 1.20 10.37
C GLU A 123 -39.06 1.90 10.47
N THR A 124 -40.15 1.12 10.45
CA THR A 124 -41.50 1.66 10.61
C THR A 124 -41.68 2.35 11.97
N LEU A 125 -41.20 1.73 13.05
CA LEU A 125 -41.23 2.32 14.39
C LEU A 125 -40.30 3.53 14.49
N ALA A 126 -39.13 3.49 13.85
CA ALA A 126 -38.19 4.60 13.84
C ALA A 126 -38.77 5.84 13.17
N GLY A 127 -39.50 5.66 12.07
CA GLY A 127 -40.26 6.73 11.43
C GLY A 127 -41.29 7.37 12.38
N LYS A 128 -42.05 6.55 13.11
CA LYS A 128 -43.02 7.06 14.12
C LYS A 128 -42.35 7.85 15.23
N ILE A 129 -41.20 7.39 15.73
CA ILE A 129 -40.43 8.12 16.76
C ILE A 129 -40.00 9.48 16.23
N ILE A 130 -39.45 9.52 15.01
CA ILE A 130 -39.03 10.78 14.38
C ILE A 130 -40.22 11.74 14.23
N GLU A 131 -41.37 11.27 13.75
CA GLU A 131 -42.58 12.10 13.61
C GLU A 131 -43.11 12.62 14.94
N GLN A 132 -43.21 11.76 15.97
CA GLN A 132 -43.68 12.14 17.29
C GLN A 132 -42.71 13.09 18.01
N SER A 133 -41.41 12.84 17.86
CA SER A 133 -40.39 13.75 18.37
C SER A 133 -40.48 15.14 17.71
N LYS A 134 -40.75 15.22 16.41
CA LYS A 134 -41.03 16.52 15.73
C LYS A 134 -42.30 17.18 16.24
N ALA A 135 -43.35 16.38 16.50
CA ALA A 135 -44.63 16.85 17.03
C ALA A 135 -44.60 17.21 18.53
N LYS A 136 -43.44 17.13 19.18
CA LYS A 136 -43.24 17.34 20.63
C LYS A 136 -44.00 16.34 21.52
N ASP A 137 -44.38 15.19 20.97
CA ASP A 137 -44.98 14.06 21.70
C ASP A 137 -43.90 13.12 22.26
N SER A 138 -43.26 13.55 23.34
CA SER A 138 -42.19 12.76 23.99
C SER A 138 -42.70 11.45 24.59
N ALA A 139 -43.95 11.40 25.05
CA ALA A 139 -44.54 10.19 25.61
C ALA A 139 -44.77 9.12 24.53
N GLY A 140 -45.33 9.51 23.38
CA GLY A 140 -45.49 8.63 22.22
C GLY A 140 -44.16 8.15 21.65
N ALA A 141 -43.19 9.06 21.51
CA ALA A 141 -41.85 8.72 21.04
C ALA A 141 -41.17 7.68 21.95
N LYS A 142 -41.24 7.86 23.28
CA LYS A 142 -40.69 6.90 24.26
C LYS A 142 -41.40 5.56 24.26
N ALA A 143 -42.71 5.54 24.05
CA ALA A 143 -43.46 4.29 23.90
C ALA A 143 -43.00 3.50 22.66
N ASN A 144 -42.75 4.18 21.53
CA ASN A 144 -42.22 3.53 20.34
C ASN A 144 -40.74 3.12 20.49
N VAL A 145 -39.92 3.84 21.27
CA VAL A 145 -38.56 3.40 21.64
C VAL A 145 -38.60 2.08 22.41
N ALA A 146 -39.52 1.94 23.38
CA ALA A 146 -39.68 0.67 24.11
C ALA A 146 -40.05 -0.49 23.17
N LEU A 147 -40.89 -0.24 22.17
CA LEU A 147 -41.22 -1.23 21.14
C LEU A 147 -40.02 -1.58 20.26
N ILE A 148 -39.21 -0.61 19.82
CA ILE A 148 -37.98 -0.87 19.08
C ILE A 148 -37.01 -1.71 19.90
N ASN A 149 -36.80 -1.38 21.18
CA ASN A 149 -35.90 -2.14 22.04
C ASN A 149 -36.37 -3.59 22.19
N ALA A 150 -37.67 -3.83 22.43
CA ALA A 150 -38.21 -5.18 22.49
C ALA A 150 -38.04 -5.95 21.16
N LYS A 151 -38.16 -5.27 20.02
CA LYS A 151 -37.91 -5.86 18.70
C LYS A 151 -36.43 -6.16 18.48
N LEU A 152 -35.55 -5.25 18.87
CA LEU A 152 -34.11 -5.44 18.79
C LEU A 152 -33.66 -6.60 19.69
N ASP A 153 -34.22 -6.75 20.90
CA ASP A 153 -33.95 -7.87 21.80
C ASP A 153 -34.34 -9.21 21.19
N ALA A 154 -35.46 -9.27 20.46
CA ALA A 154 -35.91 -10.47 19.75
C ALA A 154 -35.09 -10.77 18.48
N LEU A 155 -34.54 -9.73 17.84
CA LEU A 155 -33.84 -9.82 16.56
C LEU A 155 -32.33 -10.09 16.71
N THR A 156 -31.71 -9.51 17.74
CA THR A 156 -30.29 -9.69 18.06
C THR A 156 -29.84 -11.15 18.12
N PRO A 157 -30.53 -12.09 18.82
CA PRO A 157 -30.10 -13.49 18.83
C PRO A 157 -30.18 -14.15 17.45
N LYS A 158 -31.14 -13.77 16.60
CA LYS A 158 -31.23 -14.29 15.22
C LYS A 158 -30.05 -13.81 14.36
N MET A 159 -29.65 -12.56 14.55
CA MET A 159 -28.51 -11.98 13.83
C MET A 159 -27.18 -12.59 14.28
N ILE A 160 -27.01 -12.79 15.59
CA ILE A 160 -25.84 -13.51 16.14
C ILE A 160 -25.81 -14.93 15.59
N ALA A 161 -26.91 -15.69 15.68
CA ALA A 161 -26.99 -17.04 15.16
C ALA A 161 -26.72 -17.11 13.64
N ASN A 162 -27.11 -16.08 12.89
CA ASN A 162 -26.78 -15.99 11.46
C ASN A 162 -25.29 -15.73 11.23
N ASN A 163 -24.70 -14.79 11.94
CA ASN A 163 -23.27 -14.48 11.82
C ASN A 163 -22.40 -15.67 12.26
N ASP A 164 -22.77 -16.35 13.35
CA ASP A 164 -22.09 -17.55 13.82
C ASP A 164 -22.17 -18.67 12.78
N ALA A 165 -23.36 -18.93 12.22
CA ALA A 165 -23.51 -19.92 11.16
C ALA A 165 -22.67 -19.58 9.91
N MET A 166 -22.59 -18.30 9.53
CA MET A 166 -21.75 -17.86 8.41
C MET A 166 -20.25 -18.01 8.73
N MET A 167 -19.82 -17.73 9.96
CA MET A 167 -18.46 -17.97 10.42
C MET A 167 -18.10 -19.45 10.43
N THR A 168 -19.00 -20.32 10.88
CA THR A 168 -18.81 -21.77 10.80
C THR A 168 -18.69 -22.23 9.36
N MET A 169 -19.54 -21.74 8.45
CA MET A 169 -19.42 -22.04 7.01
C MET A 169 -18.09 -21.57 6.41
N LEU A 170 -17.56 -20.44 6.87
CA LEU A 170 -16.23 -19.94 6.47
C LEU A 170 -15.11 -20.85 6.96
N ASN A 171 -15.12 -21.22 8.24
CA ASN A 171 -14.07 -22.09 8.78
C ASN A 171 -14.12 -23.48 8.15
N ASP A 172 -15.30 -24.11 8.12
CA ASP A 172 -15.51 -25.44 7.56
C ASP A 172 -15.21 -25.45 6.05
N GLY A 173 -15.61 -24.41 5.32
CA GLY A 173 -15.34 -24.26 3.89
C GLY A 173 -13.85 -24.09 3.60
N GLY A 174 -13.15 -23.26 4.39
CA GLY A 174 -11.71 -23.07 4.29
C GLY A 174 -10.92 -24.34 4.58
N ASP A 175 -11.28 -25.07 5.63
CA ASP A 175 -10.65 -26.35 6.01
C ASP A 175 -10.91 -27.43 4.96
N ALA A 176 -12.15 -27.57 4.48
CA ALA A 176 -12.50 -28.52 3.44
C ALA A 176 -11.78 -28.22 2.11
N LEU A 177 -11.67 -26.94 1.74
CA LEU A 177 -10.97 -26.51 0.53
C LEU A 177 -9.46 -26.77 0.65
N SER A 178 -8.86 -26.42 1.79
CA SER A 178 -7.44 -26.67 2.08
C SER A 178 -7.12 -28.18 2.06
N ALA A 179 -7.97 -29.00 2.68
CA ALA A 179 -7.84 -30.46 2.64
C ALA A 179 -7.99 -31.01 1.21
N SER A 180 -8.93 -30.48 0.42
CA SER A 180 -9.11 -30.88 -0.98
C SER A 180 -7.89 -30.53 -1.84
N VAL A 181 -7.36 -29.31 -1.71
CA VAL A 181 -6.19 -28.83 -2.44
C VAL A 181 -4.95 -29.64 -2.05
N ASN A 182 -4.70 -29.84 -0.75
CA ASN A 182 -3.57 -30.65 -0.29
C ASN A 182 -3.66 -32.11 -0.74
N GLY A 183 -4.86 -32.70 -0.69
CA GLY A 183 -5.10 -34.04 -1.22
C GLY A 183 -4.77 -34.16 -2.71
N ARG A 184 -5.19 -33.16 -3.51
CA ARG A 184 -4.88 -33.10 -4.95
C ARG A 184 -3.39 -32.86 -5.22
N ILE A 185 -2.71 -32.02 -4.45
CA ILE A 185 -1.26 -31.80 -4.55
C ILE A 185 -0.53 -33.12 -4.31
N ASN A 186 -0.87 -33.84 -3.22
CA ASN A 186 -0.25 -35.14 -2.91
C ASN A 186 -0.50 -36.17 -4.00
N LEU A 187 -1.72 -36.23 -4.56
CA LEU A 187 -2.05 -37.11 -5.68
C LEU A 187 -1.25 -36.75 -6.95
N CYS A 188 -1.11 -35.46 -7.27
CA CYS A 188 -0.29 -34.99 -8.40
C CYS A 188 1.17 -35.39 -8.23
N LEU A 189 1.75 -35.17 -7.04
CA LEU A 189 3.13 -35.56 -6.72
C LEU A 189 3.33 -37.07 -6.83
N ALA A 190 2.37 -37.87 -6.34
CA ALA A 190 2.41 -39.32 -6.47
C ALA A 190 2.34 -39.78 -7.93
N LEU A 191 1.41 -39.23 -8.74
CA LEU A 191 1.26 -39.57 -10.15
C LEU A 191 2.47 -39.17 -10.98
N ILE A 192 3.03 -37.97 -10.78
CA ILE A 192 4.25 -37.52 -11.43
C ILE A 192 5.43 -38.39 -11.01
N GLY A 193 5.55 -38.71 -9.71
CA GLY A 193 6.59 -39.61 -9.19
C GLY A 193 6.53 -40.99 -9.83
N ILE A 194 5.33 -41.59 -9.93
CA ILE A 194 5.12 -42.89 -10.61
C ILE A 194 5.47 -42.77 -12.10
N ALA A 195 5.01 -41.72 -12.79
CA ALA A 195 5.28 -41.53 -14.20
C ALA A 195 6.79 -41.38 -14.50
N VAL A 196 7.51 -40.65 -13.65
CA VAL A 196 8.98 -40.52 -13.72
C VAL A 196 9.67 -41.87 -13.46
N LEU A 197 9.24 -42.62 -12.44
CA LEU A 197 9.80 -43.96 -12.16
C LEU A 197 9.57 -44.94 -13.31
N VAL A 198 8.37 -44.94 -13.91
CA VAL A 198 8.05 -45.75 -15.10
C VAL A 198 8.89 -45.33 -16.31
N ALA A 199 9.06 -44.03 -16.54
CA ALA A 199 9.89 -43.50 -17.63
C ALA A 199 11.38 -43.86 -17.44
N ILE A 200 11.91 -43.78 -16.21
CA ILE A 200 13.26 -44.23 -15.87
C ILE A 200 13.40 -45.74 -16.10
N GLY A 201 12.45 -46.54 -15.61
CA GLY A 201 12.44 -47.99 -15.78
C GLY A 201 12.40 -48.43 -17.25
N LEU A 202 11.56 -47.78 -18.06
CA LEU A 202 11.53 -47.97 -19.52
C LEU A 202 12.83 -47.55 -20.19
N GLY A 203 13.42 -46.43 -19.76
CA GLY A 203 14.72 -45.96 -20.25
C GLY A 203 15.84 -46.96 -19.96
N VAL A 204 15.91 -47.48 -18.74
CA VAL A 204 16.86 -48.53 -18.34
C VAL A 204 16.61 -49.80 -19.13
N ALA A 205 15.36 -50.24 -19.31
CA ALA A 205 15.05 -51.44 -20.08
C ALA A 205 15.45 -51.29 -21.56
N VAL A 206 15.21 -50.14 -22.19
CA VAL A 206 15.63 -49.85 -23.58
C VAL A 206 17.15 -49.80 -23.69
N ALA A 207 17.84 -49.20 -22.73
CA ALA A 207 19.32 -49.18 -22.70
C ALA A 207 19.90 -50.58 -22.50
N GLN A 208 19.38 -51.35 -21.54
CA GLN A 208 19.91 -52.65 -21.17
C GLN A 208 19.64 -53.72 -22.23
N ILE A 209 18.39 -53.84 -22.69
CA ILE A 209 17.97 -54.87 -23.67
C ILE A 209 18.31 -54.44 -25.10
N GLY A 210 18.22 -53.13 -25.39
CA GLY A 210 18.36 -52.60 -26.74
C GLY A 210 19.79 -52.30 -27.18
N ILE A 211 20.71 -52.05 -26.22
CA ILE A 211 22.08 -51.59 -26.47
C ILE A 211 23.11 -52.40 -25.67
N ALA A 212 23.05 -52.38 -24.32
CA ALA A 212 24.14 -52.87 -23.47
C ALA A 212 24.32 -54.40 -23.52
N SER A 213 23.25 -55.19 -23.40
CA SER A 213 23.34 -56.65 -23.45
C SER A 213 23.84 -57.18 -24.80
N PRO A 214 23.30 -56.72 -25.95
CA PRO A 214 23.82 -57.14 -27.26
C PRO A 214 25.28 -56.73 -27.50
N MET A 215 25.71 -55.56 -27.02
CA MET A 215 27.12 -55.16 -27.11
C MET A 215 28.03 -56.02 -26.23
N ALA A 216 27.55 -56.43 -25.05
CA ALA A 216 28.29 -57.34 -24.17
C ALA A 216 28.43 -58.75 -24.78
N GLU A 217 27.37 -59.27 -25.42
CA GLU A 217 27.40 -60.54 -26.17
C GLU A 217 28.37 -60.49 -27.36
N LEU A 218 28.34 -59.41 -28.15
CA LEU A 218 29.28 -59.23 -29.25
C LEU A 218 30.73 -59.09 -28.76
N ARG A 219 30.96 -58.38 -27.65
CA ARG A 219 32.27 -58.30 -27.02
C ARG A 219 32.78 -59.68 -26.61
N GLN A 220 31.95 -60.46 -25.92
CA GLN A 220 32.31 -61.83 -25.53
C GLN A 220 32.54 -62.75 -26.72
N ARG A 221 31.78 -62.59 -27.81
CA ARG A 221 32.00 -63.34 -29.06
C ARG A 221 33.34 -62.98 -29.69
N MET A 222 33.69 -61.69 -29.73
CA MET A 222 34.97 -61.23 -30.25
C MET A 222 36.15 -61.77 -29.42
N THR A 223 36.02 -61.82 -28.09
CA THR A 223 37.02 -62.44 -27.21
C THR A 223 37.17 -63.94 -27.50
N ARG A 224 36.08 -64.70 -27.61
CA ARG A 224 36.13 -66.14 -27.92
C ARG A 224 36.66 -66.43 -29.33
N LEU A 225 36.35 -65.58 -30.30
CA LEU A 225 36.87 -65.71 -31.67
C LEU A 225 38.39 -65.48 -31.70
N ALA A 226 38.90 -64.54 -30.89
CA ALA A 226 40.34 -64.31 -30.74
C ALA A 226 41.06 -65.49 -30.03
N GLU A 227 40.33 -66.26 -29.21
CA GLU A 227 40.80 -67.49 -28.55
C GLU A 227 40.67 -68.74 -29.45
N GLY A 228 40.21 -68.59 -30.71
CA GLY A 228 40.15 -69.67 -31.71
C GLY A 228 38.81 -70.41 -31.83
N ASP A 229 37.75 -69.99 -31.13
CA ASP A 229 36.41 -70.59 -31.23
C ASP A 229 35.64 -70.08 -32.46
N THR A 230 35.87 -70.73 -33.60
CA THR A 230 35.22 -70.43 -34.88
C THR A 230 33.88 -71.17 -35.08
N GLY A 231 33.58 -72.21 -34.29
CA GLY A 231 32.44 -73.10 -34.54
C GLY A 231 31.08 -72.62 -34.03
N SER A 232 31.03 -71.63 -33.13
CA SER A 232 29.77 -71.13 -32.59
C SER A 232 29.16 -69.97 -33.41
N ASP A 233 27.83 -69.89 -33.43
CA ASP A 233 27.12 -68.89 -34.24
C ASP A 233 27.26 -67.46 -33.70
N VAL A 234 27.23 -66.47 -34.60
CA VAL A 234 27.26 -65.05 -34.23
C VAL A 234 25.84 -64.57 -33.96
N SER A 235 25.52 -64.32 -32.69
CA SER A 235 24.23 -63.76 -32.25
C SER A 235 23.98 -62.36 -32.85
N GLY A 236 22.76 -62.09 -33.28
CA GLY A 236 22.32 -60.75 -33.71
C GLY A 236 22.46 -60.41 -35.21
N LEU A 237 22.69 -61.41 -36.08
CA LEU A 237 22.77 -61.23 -37.54
C LEU A 237 21.43 -60.82 -38.19
N ASP A 238 20.30 -61.06 -37.52
CA ASP A 238 18.95 -60.66 -37.91
C ASP A 238 18.65 -59.17 -37.66
N ARG A 239 19.54 -58.48 -36.95
CA ARG A 239 19.35 -57.07 -36.55
C ARG A 239 19.70 -56.12 -37.69
N HIS A 240 18.94 -55.03 -37.78
CA HIS A 240 19.10 -54.00 -38.82
C HIS A 240 19.62 -52.66 -38.25
N ASP A 241 20.09 -52.68 -37.00
CA ASP A 241 20.67 -51.54 -36.30
C ASP A 241 22.21 -51.59 -36.29
N GLU A 242 22.85 -50.60 -35.69
CA GLU A 242 24.32 -50.48 -35.64
C GLU A 242 24.97 -51.70 -34.97
N VAL A 243 24.29 -52.31 -34.00
CA VAL A 243 24.72 -53.57 -33.37
C VAL A 243 24.67 -54.74 -34.36
N GLY A 244 23.65 -54.81 -35.23
CA GLY A 244 23.58 -55.78 -36.32
C GLY A 244 24.67 -55.61 -37.37
N GLN A 245 25.05 -54.36 -37.68
CA GLN A 245 26.19 -54.07 -38.56
C GLN A 245 27.51 -54.58 -37.94
N MET A 246 27.69 -54.40 -36.63
CA MET A 246 28.82 -54.98 -35.90
C MET A 246 28.78 -56.50 -35.87
N ALA A 247 27.61 -57.13 -35.66
CA ALA A 247 27.45 -58.59 -35.70
C ALA A 247 27.81 -59.16 -37.08
N LYS A 248 27.43 -58.49 -38.17
CA LYS A 248 27.80 -58.86 -39.54
C LYS A 248 29.30 -58.70 -39.80
N ALA A 249 29.93 -57.66 -39.25
CA ALA A 249 31.37 -57.53 -39.30
C ALA A 249 32.08 -58.67 -38.54
N VAL A 250 31.58 -59.05 -37.35
CA VAL A 250 32.11 -60.16 -36.56
C VAL A 250 31.89 -61.51 -37.25
N SER A 251 30.78 -61.72 -37.98
CA SER A 251 30.60 -62.94 -38.79
C SER A 251 31.56 -62.99 -39.97
N ILE A 252 31.81 -61.87 -40.65
CA ILE A 252 32.84 -61.79 -41.69
C ILE A 252 34.22 -62.11 -41.11
N PHE A 253 34.54 -61.63 -39.89
CA PHE A 253 35.79 -61.99 -39.21
C PHE A 253 35.86 -63.47 -38.83
N ARG A 254 34.76 -64.08 -38.40
CA ARG A 254 34.68 -65.54 -38.16
C ARG A 254 34.87 -66.32 -39.46
N ASP A 255 34.18 -65.94 -40.51
CA ASP A 255 34.23 -66.60 -41.82
C ASP A 255 35.65 -66.48 -42.40
N ASN A 256 36.29 -65.31 -42.26
CA ASN A 256 37.70 -65.11 -42.60
C ASN A 256 38.65 -65.92 -41.69
N ALA A 257 38.35 -66.10 -40.40
CA ALA A 257 39.16 -66.92 -39.50
C ALA A 257 39.04 -68.43 -39.81
N ILE A 258 37.87 -68.88 -40.29
CA ILE A 258 37.64 -70.24 -40.82
C ILE A 258 38.37 -70.41 -42.16
N GLU A 259 38.29 -69.42 -43.05
CA GLU A 259 38.98 -69.43 -44.35
C GLU A 259 40.50 -69.37 -44.19
N ARG A 260 41.02 -68.64 -43.19
CA ARG A 260 42.46 -68.53 -42.89
C ARG A 260 43.03 -69.80 -42.22
N ALA A 261 42.19 -70.57 -41.51
CA ALA A 261 42.57 -71.87 -40.95
C ALA A 261 42.67 -72.98 -42.03
N GLU A 262 42.01 -72.84 -43.19
CA GLU A 262 42.17 -73.75 -44.34
C GLU A 262 43.24 -73.30 -45.33
N ILE A 263 43.55 -71.99 -45.42
CA ILE A 263 44.55 -71.45 -46.35
C ILE A 263 45.99 -71.63 -45.85
N GLU A 264 46.25 -71.64 -44.54
CA GLU A 264 47.61 -71.80 -43.98
C GLU A 264 48.21 -73.22 -44.12
N ALA A 265 47.44 -74.19 -44.65
CA ALA A 265 47.93 -75.54 -44.92
C ALA A 265 48.26 -75.84 -46.41
N ARG A 266 48.06 -74.91 -47.35
CA ARG A 266 48.28 -75.15 -48.80
C ARG A 266 48.81 -73.96 -49.61
N ALA A 267 49.86 -73.29 -49.14
CA ALA A 267 50.58 -72.33 -49.98
C ALA A 267 52.08 -72.33 -49.70
N GLU A 268 52.70 -73.51 -49.77
CA GLU A 268 54.15 -73.67 -49.87
C GLU A 268 54.43 -74.40 -51.20
N ALA A 269 55.15 -73.71 -52.10
CA ALA A 269 55.58 -74.15 -53.44
C ALA A 269 54.51 -74.28 -54.54
N ASP A 270 54.16 -73.16 -55.19
CA ASP A 270 54.45 -72.94 -56.62
C ASP A 270 53.73 -71.70 -57.17
N ARG A 271 54.53 -70.73 -57.64
CA ARG A 271 54.38 -70.13 -58.98
C ARG A 271 55.40 -69.01 -59.17
N SER A 272 56.60 -69.44 -59.52
CA SER A 272 57.51 -68.65 -60.34
C SER A 272 56.97 -68.62 -61.79
N LEU A 273 57.14 -67.46 -62.45
CA LEU A 273 56.85 -67.11 -63.87
C LEU A 273 55.68 -66.14 -64.12
N SER A 274 55.89 -64.85 -63.78
CA SER A 274 55.61 -63.68 -64.65
C SER A 274 56.24 -62.42 -64.04
N ASP A 275 57.56 -62.29 -64.18
CA ASP A 275 58.37 -61.20 -63.61
C ASP A 275 58.36 -59.90 -64.46
N GLY A 276 57.44 -59.80 -65.43
CA GLY A 276 57.26 -58.62 -66.29
C GLY A 276 56.15 -57.69 -65.83
N GLU A 277 54.93 -58.22 -65.61
CA GLU A 277 53.76 -57.43 -65.22
C GLU A 277 53.69 -57.14 -63.71
N ARG A 278 54.41 -57.93 -62.89
CA ARG A 278 54.44 -57.76 -61.44
C ARG A 278 55.14 -56.47 -61.03
N ARG A 279 56.21 -56.07 -61.74
CA ARG A 279 56.93 -54.81 -61.46
C ARG A 279 56.13 -53.57 -61.85
N GLU A 280 55.30 -53.63 -62.90
CA GLU A 280 54.42 -52.52 -63.27
C GLU A 280 53.21 -52.40 -62.34
N ARG A 281 52.57 -53.52 -61.97
CA ARG A 281 51.48 -53.49 -60.97
C ARG A 281 51.97 -53.23 -59.55
N GLU A 282 53.15 -53.70 -59.16
CA GLU A 282 53.80 -53.34 -57.88
C GLU A 282 54.23 -51.87 -57.89
N ALA A 283 54.74 -51.34 -59.00
CA ALA A 283 55.05 -49.91 -59.10
C ALA A 283 53.80 -49.03 -59.09
N GLN A 284 52.72 -49.43 -59.77
CA GLN A 284 51.42 -48.75 -59.75
C GLN A 284 50.77 -48.82 -58.37
N LYS A 285 50.70 -50.02 -57.75
CA LYS A 285 50.19 -50.20 -56.38
C LYS A 285 51.07 -49.52 -55.34
N ALA A 286 52.39 -49.46 -55.52
CA ALA A 286 53.28 -48.74 -54.61
C ALA A 286 53.09 -47.22 -54.72
N ARG A 287 52.79 -46.70 -55.92
CA ARG A 287 52.41 -45.28 -56.11
C ARG A 287 51.06 -44.99 -55.48
N GLU A 288 50.02 -45.78 -55.78
CA GLU A 288 48.69 -45.61 -55.18
C GLU A 288 48.70 -45.81 -53.66
N ALA A 289 49.45 -46.78 -53.14
CA ALA A 289 49.63 -46.99 -51.70
C ALA A 289 50.39 -45.82 -51.07
N SER A 290 51.43 -45.29 -51.72
CA SER A 290 52.17 -44.11 -51.24
C SER A 290 51.28 -42.86 -51.22
N GLU A 291 50.42 -42.66 -52.22
CA GLU A 291 49.48 -41.54 -52.29
C GLU A 291 48.38 -41.67 -51.23
N LEU A 292 47.84 -42.87 -51.02
CA LEU A 292 46.88 -43.16 -49.96
C LEU A 292 47.51 -42.99 -48.58
N GLU A 293 48.72 -43.51 -48.36
CA GLU A 293 49.45 -43.39 -47.10
C GLU A 293 49.76 -41.92 -46.79
N ARG A 294 50.10 -41.11 -47.81
CA ARG A 294 50.30 -39.67 -47.65
C ARG A 294 49.01 -38.93 -47.31
N ALA A 295 47.89 -39.25 -47.98
CA ALA A 295 46.59 -38.66 -47.67
C ALA A 295 46.09 -39.04 -46.26
N VAL A 296 46.24 -40.30 -45.86
CA VAL A 296 45.89 -40.80 -44.52
C VAL A 296 46.81 -40.19 -43.46
N ALA A 297 48.10 -40.03 -43.72
CA ALA A 297 49.02 -39.36 -42.82
C ALA A 297 48.66 -37.87 -42.65
N ALA A 298 48.32 -37.17 -43.73
CA ALA A 298 47.89 -35.77 -43.71
C ALA A 298 46.56 -35.59 -42.95
N LEU A 299 45.56 -36.45 -43.19
CA LEU A 299 44.33 -36.46 -42.39
C LEU A 299 44.59 -36.82 -40.93
N GLY A 300 45.49 -37.78 -40.68
CA GLY A 300 45.86 -38.21 -39.33
C GLY A 300 46.52 -37.10 -38.52
N ASP A 301 47.43 -36.34 -39.15
CA ASP A 301 48.02 -35.14 -38.55
C ASP A 301 46.99 -34.03 -38.35
N GLY A 302 46.14 -33.79 -39.36
CA GLY A 302 45.04 -32.82 -39.28
C GLY A 302 44.07 -33.11 -38.13
N LEU A 303 43.66 -34.37 -37.97
CA LEU A 303 42.81 -34.83 -36.87
C LEU A 303 43.52 -34.74 -35.52
N ARG A 304 44.82 -35.04 -35.45
CA ARG A 304 45.62 -34.92 -34.22
C ARG A 304 45.72 -33.46 -33.78
N ARG A 305 45.89 -32.52 -34.71
CA ARG A 305 45.92 -31.09 -34.44
C ARG A 305 44.54 -30.52 -34.11
N LEU A 306 43.50 -30.97 -34.80
CA LEU A 306 42.10 -30.67 -34.46
C LEU A 306 41.76 -31.11 -33.03
N ALA A 307 42.17 -32.33 -32.63
CA ALA A 307 42.01 -32.83 -31.27
C ALA A 307 42.80 -32.03 -30.22
N ALA A 308 43.88 -31.36 -30.63
CA ALA A 308 44.63 -30.42 -29.80
C ALA A 308 44.03 -28.99 -29.80
N GLY A 309 42.87 -28.78 -30.45
CA GLY A 309 42.16 -27.51 -30.50
C GLY A 309 42.59 -26.58 -31.63
N ASP A 310 43.37 -27.05 -32.61
CA ASP A 310 43.80 -26.24 -33.75
C ASP A 310 42.75 -26.21 -34.88
N LEU A 311 41.90 -25.18 -34.85
CA LEU A 311 40.86 -24.92 -35.85
C LEU A 311 41.33 -23.96 -36.94
N ALA A 312 42.58 -23.49 -36.87
CA ALA A 312 43.20 -22.63 -37.87
C ALA A 312 43.85 -23.42 -39.01
N LEU A 313 43.94 -24.75 -38.86
CA LEU A 313 44.59 -25.64 -39.82
C LEU A 313 43.73 -25.86 -41.07
N GLN A 314 44.39 -25.78 -42.24
CA GLN A 314 43.89 -26.31 -43.49
C GLN A 314 44.93 -27.25 -44.11
N ILE A 315 44.45 -28.34 -44.72
CA ILE A 315 45.27 -29.19 -45.58
C ILE A 315 45.31 -28.53 -46.95
N ASN A 316 46.43 -27.87 -47.25
CA ASN A 316 46.65 -27.12 -48.49
C ASN A 316 47.17 -27.98 -49.64
N GLU A 317 47.84 -29.10 -49.32
CA GLU A 317 48.41 -29.98 -50.32
C GLU A 317 47.28 -30.82 -50.95
N PRO A 318 47.03 -30.73 -52.26
CA PRO A 318 45.97 -31.48 -52.91
C PRO A 318 46.29 -32.97 -52.90
N PHE A 319 45.28 -33.79 -52.63
CA PHE A 319 45.39 -35.23 -52.82
C PHE A 319 45.10 -35.60 -54.27
N VAL A 320 45.32 -36.86 -54.61
CA VAL A 320 44.88 -37.39 -55.90
C VAL A 320 43.37 -37.31 -56.05
N ALA A 321 42.90 -37.14 -57.28
CA ALA A 321 41.51 -36.76 -57.59
C ALA A 321 40.43 -37.61 -56.90
N HIS A 322 40.67 -38.91 -56.68
CA HIS A 322 39.71 -39.80 -56.01
C HIS A 322 39.71 -39.68 -54.48
N LEU A 323 40.71 -39.04 -53.87
CA LEU A 323 40.85 -38.80 -52.42
C LEU A 323 40.68 -37.33 -52.04
N ASP A 324 40.76 -36.39 -52.99
CA ASP A 324 40.74 -34.94 -52.69
C ASP A 324 39.43 -34.46 -52.04
N ALA A 325 38.32 -35.16 -52.30
CA ALA A 325 37.05 -34.91 -51.59
C ALA A 325 37.20 -35.03 -50.06
N LEU A 326 38.04 -35.94 -49.55
CA LEU A 326 38.29 -36.07 -48.11
C LEU A 326 39.01 -34.86 -47.53
N ARG A 327 39.90 -34.23 -48.31
CA ARG A 327 40.60 -32.99 -47.95
C ARG A 327 39.59 -31.85 -47.85
N GLU A 328 38.72 -31.71 -48.84
CA GLU A 328 37.68 -30.67 -48.89
C GLU A 328 36.69 -30.83 -47.74
N ASP A 329 36.15 -32.04 -47.52
CA ASP A 329 35.22 -32.31 -46.42
C ASP A 329 35.84 -32.03 -45.04
N PHE A 330 37.11 -32.41 -44.85
CA PHE A 330 37.86 -32.09 -43.64
C PHE A 330 38.01 -30.58 -43.45
N ASN A 331 38.50 -29.87 -44.48
CA ASN A 331 38.71 -28.42 -44.42
C ASN A 331 37.39 -27.67 -44.19
N ASN A 332 36.31 -28.03 -44.88
CA ASN A 332 34.97 -27.46 -44.70
C ASN A 332 34.45 -27.69 -43.27
N SER A 333 34.70 -28.86 -42.69
CA SER A 333 34.30 -29.18 -41.32
C SER A 333 35.05 -28.32 -40.31
N VAL A 334 36.38 -28.17 -40.48
CA VAL A 334 37.21 -27.32 -39.62
C VAL A 334 36.82 -25.85 -39.75
N GLU A 335 36.59 -25.36 -40.96
CA GLU A 335 36.11 -24.00 -41.22
C GLU A 335 34.77 -23.73 -40.54
N LYS A 336 33.79 -24.64 -40.67
CA LYS A 336 32.49 -24.47 -40.02
C LYS A 336 32.58 -24.49 -38.50
N LEU A 337 33.45 -25.34 -37.94
CA LEU A 337 33.71 -25.37 -36.50
C LEU A 337 34.34 -24.05 -36.03
N ASN A 338 35.32 -23.54 -36.78
CA ASN A 338 35.99 -22.28 -36.52
C ASN A 338 35.02 -21.08 -36.56
N GLU A 339 34.15 -21.00 -37.58
CA GLU A 339 33.11 -19.97 -37.69
C GLU A 339 32.12 -20.04 -36.50
N THR A 340 31.74 -21.26 -36.12
CA THR A 340 30.85 -21.48 -34.96
C THR A 340 31.52 -21.00 -33.67
N MET A 341 32.79 -21.33 -33.43
CA MET A 341 33.53 -20.87 -32.24
C MET A 341 33.72 -19.35 -32.21
N HIS A 342 33.94 -18.71 -33.36
CA HIS A 342 33.94 -17.25 -33.48
C HIS A 342 32.60 -16.64 -33.07
N THR A 343 31.49 -17.23 -33.52
CA THR A 343 30.14 -16.78 -33.16
C THR A 343 29.88 -16.94 -31.66
N VAL A 344 30.29 -18.06 -31.06
CA VAL A 344 30.19 -18.29 -29.61
C VAL A 344 31.03 -17.26 -28.84
N GLY A 345 32.25 -16.97 -29.28
CA GLY A 345 33.10 -15.95 -28.65
C GLY A 345 32.58 -14.53 -28.80
N ALA A 346 31.91 -14.20 -29.91
CA ALA A 346 31.21 -12.92 -30.07
C ALA A 346 30.04 -12.82 -29.06
N ASN A 347 29.23 -13.87 -28.95
CA ASN A 347 28.11 -13.92 -28.00
C ASN A 347 28.60 -13.86 -26.54
N ALA A 348 29.67 -14.57 -26.19
CA ALA A 348 30.26 -14.52 -24.85
C ALA A 348 30.70 -13.09 -24.46
N ARG A 349 31.35 -12.38 -25.38
CA ARG A 349 31.73 -10.96 -25.17
C ARG A 349 30.52 -10.05 -25.04
N ALA A 350 29.49 -10.25 -25.86
CA ALA A 350 28.24 -9.49 -25.78
C ALA A 350 27.53 -9.70 -24.42
N ILE A 351 27.48 -10.95 -23.93
CA ILE A 351 26.94 -11.27 -22.61
C ILE A 351 27.76 -10.59 -21.50
N GLY A 352 29.09 -10.66 -21.58
CA GLY A 352 29.97 -9.99 -20.61
C GLY A 352 29.80 -8.47 -20.59
N ALA A 353 29.62 -7.84 -21.76
CA ALA A 353 29.31 -6.41 -21.86
C ALA A 353 27.94 -6.09 -21.26
N GLY A 354 26.90 -6.84 -21.60
CA GLY A 354 25.56 -6.68 -21.04
C GLY A 354 25.52 -6.87 -19.52
N ALA A 355 26.25 -7.85 -18.98
CA ALA A 355 26.37 -8.06 -17.54
C ALA A 355 27.04 -6.88 -16.82
N ASN A 356 28.05 -6.25 -17.43
CA ASN A 356 28.66 -5.03 -16.90
C ASN A 356 27.70 -3.83 -16.93
N GLU A 357 26.88 -3.70 -17.97
CA GLU A 357 25.88 -2.64 -18.11
C GLU A 357 24.75 -2.80 -17.08
N ILE A 358 24.25 -4.02 -16.88
CA ILE A 358 23.26 -4.31 -15.83
C ILE A 358 23.85 -4.01 -14.46
N ARG A 359 25.12 -4.38 -14.18
CA ARG A 359 25.78 -4.03 -12.92
C ARG A 359 25.84 -2.52 -12.69
N SER A 360 26.25 -1.75 -13.70
CA SER A 360 26.29 -0.28 -13.58
C SER A 360 24.90 0.30 -13.33
N SER A 361 23.87 -0.27 -13.95
CA SER A 361 22.47 0.16 -13.75
C SER A 361 21.95 -0.21 -12.35
N ALA A 362 22.35 -1.37 -11.84
CA ALA A 362 22.02 -1.82 -10.49
C ALA A 362 22.71 -0.95 -9.42
N ASP A 363 23.97 -0.56 -9.61
CA ASP A 363 24.68 0.37 -8.72
C ASP A 363 23.97 1.73 -8.65
N GLU A 364 23.55 2.27 -9.80
CA GLU A 364 22.79 3.53 -9.85
C GLU A 364 21.41 3.39 -9.18
N LEU A 365 20.73 2.26 -9.41
CA LEU A 365 19.45 1.97 -8.75
C LEU A 365 19.62 1.80 -7.23
N SER A 366 20.72 1.21 -6.77
CA SER A 366 21.08 1.12 -5.35
C SER A 366 21.15 2.51 -4.72
N ARG A 367 21.93 3.41 -5.34
CA ARG A 367 22.13 4.76 -4.83
C ARG A 367 20.84 5.57 -4.80
N ARG A 368 19.99 5.41 -5.82
CA ARG A 368 18.65 6.04 -5.85
C ARG A 368 17.73 5.46 -4.79
N THR A 369 17.79 4.15 -4.54
CA THR A 369 16.99 3.48 -3.50
C THR A 369 17.40 3.92 -2.10
N GLU A 370 18.70 4.08 -1.84
CA GLU A 370 19.22 4.66 -0.59
C GLU A 370 18.74 6.10 -0.39
N GLN A 371 18.84 6.94 -1.42
CA GLN A 371 18.35 8.32 -1.35
C GLN A 371 16.83 8.39 -1.14
N GLN A 372 16.08 7.49 -1.78
CA GLN A 372 14.65 7.38 -1.62
C GLN A 372 14.28 6.93 -0.20
N SER A 373 15.00 5.95 0.36
CA SER A 373 14.81 5.50 1.74
C SER A 373 15.00 6.65 2.74
N ALA A 374 16.07 7.43 2.60
CA ALA A 374 16.28 8.61 3.43
C ALA A 374 15.15 9.66 3.30
N SER A 375 14.65 9.87 2.07
CA SER A 375 13.54 10.80 1.82
C SER A 375 12.23 10.32 2.43
N VAL A 376 11.97 9.00 2.39
CA VAL A 376 10.79 8.37 2.99
C VAL A 376 10.85 8.44 4.52
N GLU A 377 12.01 8.17 5.13
CA GLU A 377 12.21 8.33 6.58
C GLU A 377 11.99 9.78 7.04
N GLU A 378 12.55 10.77 6.34
CA GLU A 378 12.37 12.19 6.69
C GLU A 378 10.90 12.61 6.54
N THR A 379 10.22 12.12 5.49
CA THR A 379 8.79 12.36 5.28
C THR A 379 7.93 11.72 6.36
N ALA A 380 8.25 10.49 6.77
CA ALA A 380 7.54 9.79 7.85
C ALA A 380 7.68 10.53 9.19
N ALA A 381 8.89 10.98 9.52
CA ALA A 381 9.14 11.76 10.72
C ALA A 381 8.38 13.10 10.72
N ALA A 382 8.39 13.83 9.59
CA ALA A 382 7.64 15.07 9.45
C ALA A 382 6.11 14.84 9.55
N LEU A 383 5.61 13.74 8.98
CA LEU A 383 4.20 13.38 9.08
C LEU A 383 3.78 13.03 10.50
N GLU A 384 4.64 12.37 11.28
CA GLU A 384 4.37 12.06 12.68
C GLU A 384 4.32 13.32 13.55
N GLU A 385 5.21 14.29 13.29
CA GLU A 385 5.17 15.61 13.92
C GLU A 385 3.88 16.36 13.57
N ILE A 386 3.51 16.41 12.27
CA ILE A 386 2.27 17.05 11.80
C ILE A 386 1.03 16.36 12.39
N THR A 387 1.01 15.04 12.43
CA THR A 387 -0.10 14.26 13.00
C THR A 387 -0.29 14.59 14.47
N THR A 388 0.80 14.75 15.21
CA THR A 388 0.77 15.17 16.61
C THR A 388 0.23 16.60 16.74
N THR A 389 0.70 17.54 15.92
CA THR A 389 0.25 18.94 15.99
C THR A 389 -1.22 19.10 15.60
N VAL A 390 -1.70 18.38 14.58
CA VAL A 390 -3.12 18.41 14.18
C VAL A 390 -4.01 17.80 15.26
N ARG A 391 -3.57 16.71 15.90
CA ARG A 391 -4.30 16.09 17.01
C ARG A 391 -4.41 17.04 18.21
N ASP A 392 -3.33 17.75 18.53
CA ASP A 392 -3.31 18.76 19.58
C ASP A 392 -4.17 19.98 19.23
N ALA A 393 -4.16 20.42 17.96
CA ALA A 393 -5.02 21.49 17.49
C ALA A 393 -6.51 21.13 17.59
N ALA A 394 -6.88 19.90 17.21
CA ALA A 394 -8.25 19.39 17.35
C ALA A 394 -8.69 19.38 18.82
N LYS A 395 -7.83 18.91 19.74
CA LYS A 395 -8.11 18.92 21.17
C LYS A 395 -8.27 20.34 21.72
N ARG A 396 -7.38 21.27 21.35
CA ARG A 396 -7.47 22.68 21.77
C ARG A 396 -8.73 23.36 21.22
N ALA A 397 -9.15 23.03 20.00
CA ALA A 397 -10.41 23.53 19.43
C ALA A 397 -11.63 23.03 20.22
N GLU A 398 -11.64 21.75 20.62
CA GLU A 398 -12.68 21.18 21.48
C GLU A 398 -12.74 21.90 22.85
N GLU A 399 -11.60 22.12 23.49
CA GLU A 399 -11.49 22.85 24.77
C GLU A 399 -11.97 24.30 24.63
N ALA A 400 -11.58 24.98 23.54
CA ALA A 400 -12.04 26.32 23.21
C ALA A 400 -13.56 26.37 22.99
N SER A 401 -14.12 25.37 22.29
CA SER A 401 -15.57 25.26 22.06
C SER A 401 -16.34 25.18 23.37
N GLN A 402 -15.87 24.38 24.32
CA GLN A 402 -16.45 24.27 25.66
C GLN A 402 -16.33 25.58 26.46
N LEU A 403 -15.21 26.28 26.35
CA LEU A 403 -15.03 27.57 26.99
C LEU A 403 -16.00 28.61 26.43
N VAL A 404 -16.11 28.73 25.10
CA VAL A 404 -17.03 29.62 24.41
C VAL A 404 -18.49 29.31 24.77
N ALA A 405 -18.87 28.03 24.85
CA ALA A 405 -20.21 27.62 25.27
C ALA A 405 -20.54 28.08 26.70
N ARG A 406 -19.59 28.00 27.63
CA ARG A 406 -19.76 28.53 29.00
C ARG A 406 -19.84 30.05 29.03
N THR A 407 -19.01 30.73 28.25
CA THR A 407 -19.03 32.20 28.12
C THR A 407 -20.37 32.69 27.57
N ARG A 408 -20.95 31.99 26.59
CA ARG A 408 -22.29 32.28 26.06
C ARG A 408 -23.36 32.24 27.15
N LEU A 409 -23.39 31.18 27.95
CA LEU A 409 -24.33 31.06 29.07
C LEU A 409 -24.16 32.19 30.09
N GLY A 410 -22.91 32.61 30.35
CA GLY A 410 -22.61 33.76 31.21
C GLY A 410 -23.14 35.09 30.66
N ALA A 411 -22.97 35.32 29.36
CA ALA A 411 -23.48 36.51 28.67
C ALA A 411 -25.02 36.54 28.62
N GLU A 412 -25.67 35.40 28.31
CA GLU A 412 -27.13 35.26 28.31
C GLU A 412 -27.73 35.58 29.69
N LYS A 413 -27.11 35.04 30.76
CA LYS A 413 -27.51 35.32 32.15
C LYS A 413 -27.29 36.78 32.53
N SER A 414 -26.20 37.38 32.09
CA SER A 414 -25.92 38.81 32.32
C SER A 414 -26.96 39.69 31.63
N GLY A 415 -27.36 39.34 30.39
CA GLY A 415 -28.46 40.00 29.68
C GLY A 415 -29.81 39.89 30.42
N GLU A 416 -30.10 38.74 31.05
CA GLU A 416 -31.31 38.59 31.87
C GLU A 416 -31.29 39.49 33.12
N ILE A 417 -30.15 39.57 33.81
CA ILE A 417 -29.96 40.44 34.98
C ILE A 417 -30.15 41.91 34.59
N VAL A 418 -29.56 42.34 33.48
CA VAL A 418 -29.71 43.71 32.98
C VAL A 418 -31.16 44.02 32.61
N ARG A 419 -31.89 43.11 31.95
CA ARG A 419 -33.33 43.28 31.68
C ARG A 419 -34.15 43.45 32.97
N LYS A 420 -33.84 42.68 34.01
CA LYS A 420 -34.46 42.82 35.34
C LYS A 420 -34.13 44.18 35.97
N ALA A 421 -32.89 44.64 35.86
CA ALA A 421 -32.46 45.94 36.37
C ALA A 421 -33.15 47.12 35.66
N VAL A 422 -33.32 47.06 34.33
CA VAL A 422 -34.08 48.07 33.57
C VAL A 422 -35.53 48.13 34.07
N SER A 423 -36.18 46.98 34.23
CA SER A 423 -37.56 46.90 34.74
C SER A 423 -37.69 47.51 36.13
N ALA A 424 -36.77 47.21 37.04
CA ALA A 424 -36.75 47.81 38.38
C ALA A 424 -36.55 49.33 38.33
N MET A 425 -35.67 49.84 37.47
CA MET A 425 -35.45 51.28 37.31
C MET A 425 -36.66 52.00 36.70
N GLN A 426 -37.38 51.37 35.77
CA GLN A 426 -38.65 51.90 35.25
C GLN A 426 -39.73 51.98 36.32
N GLN A 427 -39.79 51.00 37.24
CA GLN A 427 -40.69 51.06 38.40
C GLN A 427 -40.33 52.22 39.35
N ILE A 428 -39.03 52.47 39.56
CA ILE A 428 -38.56 53.62 40.36
C ILE A 428 -38.91 54.95 39.68
N GLU A 429 -38.75 55.04 38.35
CA GLU A 429 -39.14 56.22 37.56
C GLU A 429 -40.64 56.51 37.73
N GLN A 430 -41.48 55.49 37.57
CA GLN A 430 -42.93 55.61 37.73
C GLN A 430 -43.31 56.01 39.16
N SER A 431 -42.72 55.40 40.18
CA SER A 431 -42.95 55.75 41.58
C SER A 431 -42.52 57.19 41.88
N SER A 432 -41.42 57.66 41.31
CA SER A 432 -40.95 59.05 41.46
C SER A 432 -41.94 60.04 40.83
N ALA A 433 -42.53 59.70 39.68
CA ALA A 433 -43.56 60.51 39.04
C ALA A 433 -44.85 60.58 39.88
N GLU A 434 -45.28 59.45 40.47
CA GLU A 434 -46.42 59.42 41.39
C GLU A 434 -46.17 60.27 42.65
N ILE A 435 -44.98 60.19 43.24
CA ILE A 435 -44.58 61.06 44.35
C ILE A 435 -44.64 62.52 43.92
N GLY A 436 -44.13 62.87 42.73
CA GLY A 436 -44.22 64.22 42.18
C GLY A 436 -45.66 64.75 42.10
N ASN A 437 -46.62 63.91 41.71
CA ASN A 437 -48.05 64.26 41.69
C ASN A 437 -48.61 64.49 43.10
N ILE A 438 -48.26 63.63 44.06
CA ILE A 438 -48.68 63.78 45.46
C ILE A 438 -48.16 65.09 46.05
N ILE A 439 -46.89 65.43 45.80
CA ILE A 439 -46.29 66.68 46.25
C ILE A 439 -46.99 67.89 45.61
N GLY A 440 -47.41 67.79 44.35
CA GLY A 440 -48.26 68.79 43.69
C GLY A 440 -49.58 69.02 44.43
N VAL A 441 -50.29 67.95 44.80
CA VAL A 441 -51.53 68.04 45.59
C VAL A 441 -51.27 68.66 46.98
N ILE A 442 -50.14 68.36 47.62
CA ILE A 442 -49.77 68.96 48.92
C ILE A 442 -49.53 70.46 48.79
N ASP A 443 -48.87 70.91 47.73
CA ASP A 443 -48.66 72.33 47.43
C ASP A 443 -50.01 73.05 47.21
N ASP A 444 -50.93 72.42 46.47
CA ASP A 444 -52.30 72.93 46.26
C ASP A 444 -53.07 73.04 47.59
N ILE A 445 -52.98 72.04 48.47
CA ILE A 445 -53.60 72.05 49.81
C ILE A 445 -52.99 73.18 50.66
N ALA A 446 -51.67 73.35 50.62
CA ALA A 446 -50.99 74.43 51.35
C ALA A 446 -51.43 75.80 50.84
N PHE A 447 -51.57 75.98 49.52
CA PHE A 447 -52.08 77.21 48.92
C PHE A 447 -53.53 77.51 49.32
N GLN A 448 -54.42 76.50 49.25
CA GLN A 448 -55.81 76.63 49.71
C GLN A 448 -55.88 76.97 51.20
N THR A 449 -55.07 76.32 52.04
CA THR A 449 -55.01 76.59 53.49
C THR A 449 -54.53 78.02 53.77
N ASN A 450 -53.54 78.51 53.02
CA ASN A 450 -53.06 79.89 53.11
C ASN A 450 -54.16 80.91 52.71
N LEU A 451 -54.99 80.61 51.71
CA LEU A 451 -56.14 81.45 51.33
C LEU A 451 -57.26 81.42 52.39
N LEU A 452 -57.57 80.24 52.94
CA LEU A 452 -58.54 80.08 54.03
C LEU A 452 -58.10 80.84 55.28
N ALA A 453 -56.82 80.75 55.65
CA ALA A 453 -56.23 81.45 56.77
C ALA A 453 -56.23 82.98 56.56
N LEU A 454 -55.97 83.43 55.32
CA LEU A 454 -56.10 84.84 54.96
C LEU A 454 -57.54 85.34 55.13
N ASN A 455 -58.53 84.58 54.61
CA ASN A 455 -59.94 84.92 54.75
C ASN A 455 -60.37 84.96 56.23
N ALA A 456 -59.94 83.99 57.04
CA ALA A 456 -60.17 83.95 58.48
C ALA A 456 -59.51 85.13 59.21
N GLY A 457 -58.29 85.51 58.81
CA GLY A 457 -57.60 86.68 59.36
C GLY A 457 -58.31 88.00 59.05
N VAL A 458 -58.86 88.14 57.84
CA VAL A 458 -59.67 89.29 57.43
C VAL A 458 -60.97 89.37 58.24
N GLU A 459 -61.69 88.25 58.42
CA GLU A 459 -62.93 88.23 59.20
C GLU A 459 -62.67 88.44 60.70
N ALA A 460 -61.54 87.95 61.21
CA ALA A 460 -61.09 88.23 62.58
C ALA A 460 -60.76 89.72 62.82
N ALA A 461 -60.13 90.38 61.84
CA ALA A 461 -59.91 91.83 61.89
C ALA A 461 -61.23 92.61 61.84
N ARG A 462 -62.22 92.10 61.10
CA ARG A 462 -63.58 92.67 61.00
C ARG A 462 -64.38 92.55 62.31
N ALA A 463 -64.13 91.52 63.11
CA ALA A 463 -64.75 91.30 64.42
C ALA A 463 -64.16 92.14 65.57
N GLY A 464 -63.12 92.96 65.31
CA GLY A 464 -62.55 93.89 66.29
C GLY A 464 -61.91 93.20 67.51
N GLU A 465 -62.17 93.71 68.72
CA GLU A 465 -61.60 93.16 69.98
C GLU A 465 -61.98 91.69 70.23
N ALA A 466 -63.18 91.25 69.80
CA ALA A 466 -63.65 89.88 69.96
C ALA A 466 -62.92 88.86 69.05
N GLY A 467 -62.29 89.34 67.98
CA GLY A 467 -61.60 88.51 66.98
C GLY A 467 -60.09 88.33 67.23
N LYS A 468 -59.49 88.99 68.22
CA LYS A 468 -58.03 88.98 68.44
C LYS A 468 -57.43 87.57 68.58
N GLY A 469 -58.09 86.68 69.32
CA GLY A 469 -57.64 85.29 69.47
C GLY A 469 -57.71 84.49 68.16
N PHE A 470 -58.76 84.70 67.37
CA PHE A 470 -58.91 84.10 66.04
C PHE A 470 -57.90 84.64 65.03
N ALA A 471 -57.55 85.94 65.11
CA ALA A 471 -56.55 86.55 64.24
C ALA A 471 -55.15 85.93 64.44
N VAL A 472 -54.76 85.65 65.69
CA VAL A 472 -53.50 84.97 66.00
C VAL A 472 -53.47 83.55 65.43
N VAL A 473 -54.55 82.78 65.62
CA VAL A 473 -54.65 81.43 65.05
C VAL A 473 -54.62 81.46 63.53
N ALA A 474 -55.34 82.40 62.89
CA ALA A 474 -55.33 82.57 61.45
C ALA A 474 -53.93 82.92 60.91
N GLN A 475 -53.17 83.75 61.63
CA GLN A 475 -51.79 84.07 61.25
C GLN A 475 -50.86 82.85 61.41
N GLU A 476 -50.99 82.09 62.49
CA GLU A 476 -50.19 80.87 62.73
C GLU A 476 -50.48 79.79 61.67
N VAL A 477 -51.77 79.58 61.31
CA VAL A 477 -52.17 78.66 60.24
C VAL A 477 -51.65 79.12 58.88
N ARG A 478 -51.63 80.43 58.62
CA ARG A 478 -51.07 81.00 57.40
C ARG A 478 -49.57 80.77 57.30
N GLU A 479 -48.84 81.02 58.38
CA GLU A 479 -47.38 80.80 58.45
C GLU A 479 -47.04 79.32 58.29
N LEU A 480 -47.81 78.42 58.91
CA LEU A 480 -47.69 76.98 58.72
C LEU A 480 -47.95 76.57 57.27
N ALA A 481 -49.00 77.12 56.64
CA ALA A 481 -49.31 76.85 55.24
C ALA A 481 -48.19 77.32 54.29
N GLN A 482 -47.60 78.49 54.53
CA GLN A 482 -46.44 78.99 53.77
C GLN A 482 -45.19 78.11 53.96
N ARG A 483 -44.94 77.64 55.19
CA ARG A 483 -43.86 76.67 55.47
C ARG A 483 -44.09 75.34 54.76
N SER A 484 -45.32 74.84 54.74
CA SER A 484 -45.70 73.61 54.03
C SER A 484 -45.53 73.76 52.51
N ALA A 485 -45.95 74.88 51.91
CA ALA A 485 -45.75 75.15 50.49
C ALA A 485 -44.26 75.23 50.12
N LYS A 486 -43.45 75.89 50.96
CA LYS A 486 -42.00 75.95 50.76
C LYS A 486 -41.36 74.56 50.82
N ALA A 487 -41.71 73.75 51.83
CA ALA A 487 -41.21 72.38 51.96
C ALA A 487 -41.67 71.47 50.81
N ALA A 488 -42.92 71.60 50.36
CA ALA A 488 -43.44 70.87 49.21
C ALA A 488 -42.65 71.21 47.94
N LYS A 489 -42.34 72.49 47.72
CA LYS A 489 -41.52 72.93 46.59
C LYS A 489 -40.09 72.37 46.64
N GLU A 490 -39.44 72.40 47.79
CA GLU A 490 -38.09 71.83 47.97
C GLU A 490 -38.08 70.31 47.71
N ILE A 491 -39.12 69.57 48.17
CA ILE A 491 -39.26 68.14 47.86
C ILE A 491 -39.52 67.92 46.37
N LYS A 492 -40.35 68.76 45.74
CA LYS A 492 -40.64 68.68 44.30
C LYS A 492 -39.37 68.83 43.46
N ASP A 493 -38.49 69.77 43.83
CA ASP A 493 -37.21 69.98 43.14
C ASP A 493 -36.28 68.76 43.31
N LEU A 494 -36.22 68.17 44.52
CA LEU A 494 -35.46 66.94 44.79
C LEU A 494 -35.99 65.74 44.00
N ILE A 495 -37.30 65.55 43.93
CA ILE A 495 -37.93 64.45 43.18
C ILE A 495 -37.72 64.63 41.67
N THR A 496 -37.81 65.86 41.16
CA THR A 496 -37.53 66.16 39.74
C THR A 496 -36.08 65.84 39.38
N THR A 497 -35.14 66.23 40.24
CA THR A 497 -33.71 65.91 40.09
C THR A 497 -33.47 64.40 40.13
N SER A 498 -34.12 63.71 41.09
CA SER A 498 -34.03 62.25 41.23
C SER A 498 -34.60 61.53 40.01
N GLY A 499 -35.72 61.99 39.45
CA GLY A 499 -36.29 61.48 38.20
C GLY A 499 -35.32 61.59 37.03
N THR A 500 -34.61 62.73 36.91
CA THR A 500 -33.57 62.92 35.89
C THR A 500 -32.41 61.94 36.04
N HIS A 501 -31.96 61.68 37.28
CA HIS A 501 -30.92 60.68 37.56
C HIS A 501 -31.38 59.25 37.23
N VAL A 502 -32.62 58.89 37.59
CA VAL A 502 -33.19 57.58 37.26
C VAL A 502 -33.29 57.41 35.74
N GLN A 503 -33.78 58.41 35.02
CA GLN A 503 -33.88 58.37 33.55
C GLN A 503 -32.50 58.18 32.89
N THR A 504 -31.48 58.88 33.38
CA THR A 504 -30.09 58.71 32.93
C THR A 504 -29.59 57.29 33.23
N GLY A 505 -29.89 56.76 34.42
CA GLY A 505 -29.57 55.39 34.81
C GLY A 505 -30.24 54.33 33.92
N VAL A 506 -31.53 54.49 33.62
CA VAL A 506 -32.28 53.63 32.69
C VAL A 506 -31.61 53.62 31.31
N SER A 507 -31.20 54.79 30.80
CA SER A 507 -30.52 54.91 29.51
C SER A 507 -29.19 54.14 29.47
N LEU A 508 -28.33 54.34 30.47
CA LEU A 508 -27.02 53.67 30.56
C LEU A 508 -27.14 52.15 30.70
N VAL A 509 -28.10 51.68 31.51
CA VAL A 509 -28.36 50.25 31.68
C VAL A 509 -28.96 49.66 30.39
N GLY A 510 -29.77 50.42 29.67
CA GLY A 510 -30.28 50.05 28.35
C GLY A 510 -29.19 49.91 27.28
N GLU A 511 -28.24 50.85 27.22
CA GLU A 511 -27.05 50.75 26.36
C GLU A 511 -26.19 49.53 26.72
N THR A 512 -25.97 49.29 28.02
CA THR A 512 -25.28 48.08 28.51
C THR A 512 -25.98 46.81 28.03
N GLY A 513 -27.32 46.79 28.04
CA GLY A 513 -28.11 45.67 27.52
C GLY A 513 -27.88 45.41 26.03
N LYS A 514 -27.81 46.46 25.20
CA LYS A 514 -27.52 46.34 23.76
C LYS A 514 -26.10 45.83 23.50
N SER A 515 -25.12 46.30 24.26
CA SER A 515 -23.74 45.81 24.16
C SER A 515 -23.63 44.33 24.53
N LEU A 516 -24.32 43.90 25.59
CA LEU A 516 -24.37 42.47 25.96
C LEU A 516 -25.04 41.61 24.88
N ASP A 517 -26.10 42.11 24.24
CA ASP A 517 -26.76 41.41 23.13
C ASP A 517 -25.81 41.22 21.93
N SER A 518 -25.02 42.25 21.62
CA SER A 518 -23.97 42.18 20.58
C SER A 518 -22.90 41.15 20.94
N ILE A 519 -22.43 41.13 22.20
CA ILE A 519 -21.47 40.11 22.69
C ILE A 519 -22.04 38.70 22.56
N VAL A 520 -23.32 38.49 22.86
CA VAL A 520 -23.96 37.17 22.68
C VAL A 520 -23.89 36.74 21.22
N HIS A 521 -24.14 37.65 20.28
CA HIS A 521 -24.05 37.35 18.85
C HIS A 521 -22.61 37.02 18.41
N GLU A 522 -21.63 37.83 18.80
CA GLU A 522 -20.21 37.58 18.50
C GLU A 522 -19.73 36.23 19.09
N VAL A 523 -20.14 35.90 20.31
CA VAL A 523 -19.81 34.61 20.94
C VAL A 523 -20.44 33.42 20.20
N GLN A 524 -21.63 33.60 19.59
CA GLN A 524 -22.24 32.57 18.74
C GLN A 524 -21.43 32.36 17.45
N GLU A 525 -20.98 33.42 16.79
CA GLU A 525 -20.12 33.31 15.60
C GLU A 525 -18.78 32.64 15.93
N ILE A 526 -18.15 33.02 17.06
CA ILE A 526 -16.92 32.36 17.54
C ILE A 526 -17.17 30.87 17.76
N ASN A 527 -18.30 30.49 18.36
CA ASN A 527 -18.63 29.08 18.58
C ASN A 527 -18.72 28.30 17.25
N GLN A 528 -19.34 28.90 16.23
CA GLN A 528 -19.46 28.31 14.90
C GLN A 528 -18.10 28.14 14.22
N HIS A 529 -17.21 29.14 14.30
CA HIS A 529 -15.85 29.04 13.77
C HIS A 529 -15.02 27.97 14.47
N VAL A 530 -15.07 27.92 15.80
CA VAL A 530 -14.32 26.92 16.57
C VAL A 530 -14.82 25.50 16.26
N HIS A 531 -16.13 25.32 16.07
CA HIS A 531 -16.68 24.04 15.65
C HIS A 531 -16.18 23.63 14.26
N ALA A 532 -16.18 24.55 13.29
CA ALA A 532 -15.64 24.29 11.95
C ALA A 532 -14.14 23.94 11.97
N ILE A 533 -13.34 24.58 12.84
CA ILE A 533 -11.91 24.25 13.04
C ILE A 533 -11.75 22.83 13.60
N ALA A 534 -12.59 22.45 14.58
CA ALA A 534 -12.54 21.12 15.18
C ALA A 534 -12.91 20.02 14.15
N GLU A 535 -13.94 20.24 13.34
CA GLU A 535 -14.30 19.34 12.23
C GLU A 535 -13.19 19.24 11.19
N ALA A 536 -12.66 20.37 10.71
CA ALA A 536 -11.57 20.39 9.74
C ALA A 536 -10.30 19.70 10.26
N SER A 537 -9.96 19.90 11.55
CA SER A 537 -8.80 19.25 12.17
C SER A 537 -9.00 17.73 12.29
N ARG A 538 -10.23 17.29 12.57
CA ARG A 538 -10.57 15.86 12.61
C ARG A 538 -10.49 15.23 11.21
N GLU A 539 -10.95 15.92 10.17
CA GLU A 539 -10.83 15.49 8.78
C GLU A 539 -9.37 15.42 8.33
N GLN A 540 -8.56 16.44 8.65
CA GLN A 540 -7.11 16.43 8.41
C GLN A 540 -6.42 15.27 9.12
N SER A 541 -6.80 14.96 10.36
CA SER A 541 -6.23 13.81 11.08
C SER A 541 -6.53 12.48 10.37
N ILE A 542 -7.71 12.34 9.77
CA ILE A 542 -8.05 11.15 8.98
C ILE A 542 -7.21 11.10 7.70
N GLY A 543 -7.11 12.22 6.97
CA GLY A 543 -6.30 12.32 5.76
C GLY A 543 -4.81 12.04 6.00
N LEU A 544 -4.25 12.52 7.13
CA LEU A 544 -2.88 12.23 7.53
C LEU A 544 -2.66 10.74 7.83
N GLN A 545 -3.67 10.05 8.36
CA GLN A 545 -3.61 8.62 8.62
C GLN A 545 -3.57 7.79 7.32
N GLU A 546 -4.29 8.23 6.28
CA GLU A 546 -4.19 7.66 4.93
C GLU A 546 -2.83 7.93 4.30
N ILE A 547 -2.30 9.15 4.42
CA ILE A 547 -0.96 9.51 3.93
C ILE A 547 0.11 8.66 4.64
N ASN A 548 0.01 8.47 5.95
CA ASN A 548 0.94 7.63 6.71
C ASN A 548 0.92 6.17 6.21
N THR A 549 -0.26 5.65 5.84
CA THR A 549 -0.39 4.33 5.24
C THR A 549 0.27 4.26 3.87
N ALA A 550 0.13 5.30 3.05
CA ALA A 550 0.79 5.39 1.74
C ALA A 550 2.32 5.47 1.87
N VAL A 551 2.83 6.19 2.87
CA VAL A 551 4.28 6.29 3.16
C VAL A 551 4.83 4.94 3.62
N ASN A 552 4.14 4.21 4.50
CA ASN A 552 4.53 2.83 4.84
C ASN A 552 4.56 1.90 3.62
N THR A 553 3.63 2.08 2.67
CA THR A 553 3.64 1.31 1.42
C THR A 553 4.85 1.68 0.55
N MET A 554 5.20 2.96 0.48
CA MET A 554 6.41 3.42 -0.21
C MET A 554 7.69 2.88 0.44
N ASP A 555 7.77 2.85 1.77
CA ASP A 555 8.91 2.26 2.48
C ASP A 555 9.08 0.78 2.14
N GLN A 556 7.99 0.01 2.18
CA GLN A 556 8.02 -1.40 1.80
C GLN A 556 8.45 -1.62 0.34
N GLY A 557 7.97 -0.79 -0.59
CA GLY A 557 8.41 -0.81 -1.99
C GLY A 557 9.88 -0.44 -2.14
N THR A 558 10.39 0.48 -1.33
CA THR A 558 11.80 0.88 -1.31
C THR A 558 12.69 -0.25 -0.80
N GLN A 559 12.27 -0.99 0.23
CA GLN A 559 12.95 -2.19 0.71
C GLN A 559 12.96 -3.32 -0.33
N GLN A 560 11.84 -3.53 -1.04
CA GLN A 560 11.79 -4.49 -2.15
C GLN A 560 12.73 -4.11 -3.30
N ASN A 561 12.83 -2.81 -3.62
CA ASN A 561 13.79 -2.33 -4.62
C ASN A 561 15.23 -2.60 -4.17
N ALA A 562 15.56 -2.40 -2.89
CA ALA A 562 16.89 -2.70 -2.36
C ALA A 562 17.22 -4.20 -2.50
N ALA A 563 16.29 -5.09 -2.14
CA ALA A 563 16.47 -6.52 -2.32
C ALA A 563 16.62 -6.92 -3.81
N MET A 564 15.83 -6.31 -4.69
CA MET A 564 15.90 -6.54 -6.14
C MET A 564 17.23 -6.06 -6.72
N VAL A 565 17.77 -4.95 -6.24
CA VAL A 565 19.10 -4.45 -6.62
C VAL A 565 20.18 -5.43 -6.20
N GLU A 566 20.17 -5.92 -4.96
CA GLU A 566 21.13 -6.93 -4.49
C GLU A 566 21.09 -8.19 -5.37
N GLN A 567 19.89 -8.69 -5.67
CA GLN A 567 19.70 -9.85 -6.55
C GLN A 567 20.21 -9.59 -7.97
N SER A 568 19.92 -8.41 -8.53
CA SER A 568 20.34 -8.03 -9.89
C SER A 568 21.86 -7.88 -9.99
N THR A 569 22.49 -7.32 -8.96
CA THR A 569 23.94 -7.21 -8.85
C THR A 569 24.60 -8.60 -8.77
N ALA A 570 24.06 -9.50 -7.94
CA ALA A 570 24.54 -10.88 -7.83
C ALA A 570 24.39 -11.68 -9.13
N ALA A 571 23.24 -11.55 -9.81
CA ALA A 571 22.99 -12.19 -11.10
C ALA A 571 23.94 -11.67 -12.19
N SER A 572 24.17 -10.35 -12.23
CA SER A 572 25.11 -9.72 -13.16
C SER A 572 26.54 -10.18 -12.92
N HIS A 573 26.94 -10.33 -11.67
CA HIS A 573 28.27 -10.85 -11.33
C HIS A 573 28.43 -12.30 -11.76
N SER A 574 27.41 -13.13 -11.57
CA SER A 574 27.40 -14.53 -12.03
C SER A 574 27.51 -14.62 -13.55
N LEU A 575 26.73 -13.82 -14.30
CA LEU A 575 26.78 -13.77 -15.76
C LEU A 575 28.15 -13.32 -16.29
N ALA A 576 28.76 -12.32 -15.65
CA ALA A 576 30.09 -11.86 -16.01
C ALA A 576 31.15 -12.96 -15.80
N THR A 577 31.06 -13.70 -14.68
CA THR A 577 31.93 -14.84 -14.39
C THR A 577 31.75 -15.96 -15.43
N GLU A 578 30.50 -16.31 -15.77
CA GLU A 578 30.20 -17.36 -16.75
C GLU A 578 30.69 -16.99 -18.15
N ALA A 579 30.51 -15.73 -18.56
CA ALA A 579 31.03 -15.21 -19.82
C ALA A 579 32.57 -15.22 -19.86
N ALA A 580 33.23 -14.91 -18.74
CA ALA A 580 34.68 -14.99 -18.63
C ALA A 580 35.17 -16.45 -18.70
N ALA A 581 34.49 -17.38 -18.03
CA ALA A 581 34.79 -18.81 -18.08
C ALA A 581 34.64 -19.36 -19.51
N LEU A 582 33.59 -18.98 -20.22
CA LEU A 582 33.36 -19.37 -21.62
C LEU A 582 34.47 -18.84 -22.55
N ASN A 583 34.89 -17.58 -22.37
CA ASN A 583 36.02 -17.01 -23.13
C ASN A 583 37.34 -17.75 -22.83
N ASN A 584 37.59 -18.14 -21.57
CA ASN A 584 38.76 -18.93 -21.22
C ASN A 584 38.74 -20.34 -21.85
N LEU A 585 37.57 -20.99 -21.91
CA LEU A 585 37.38 -22.27 -22.60
C LEU A 585 37.62 -22.13 -24.12
N LEU A 586 37.11 -21.06 -24.73
CA LEU A 586 37.36 -20.76 -26.15
C LEU A 586 38.84 -20.47 -26.43
N GLY A 587 39.57 -19.88 -25.47
CA GLY A 587 41.00 -19.64 -25.56
C GLY A 587 41.86 -20.90 -25.65
N GLN A 588 41.29 -22.09 -25.39
CA GLN A 588 41.96 -23.38 -25.62
C GLN A 588 42.01 -23.75 -27.11
N PHE A 589 41.17 -23.13 -27.94
CA PHE A 589 41.14 -23.36 -29.38
C PHE A 589 41.94 -22.29 -30.14
N ARG A 590 42.75 -22.70 -31.10
CA ARG A 590 43.38 -21.80 -32.08
C ARG A 590 42.42 -21.56 -33.23
N LEU A 591 41.91 -20.34 -33.33
CA LEU A 591 40.97 -19.93 -34.39
C LEU A 591 41.70 -19.12 -35.48
N THR A 592 41.32 -19.24 -36.75
CA THR A 592 41.87 -18.41 -37.84
C THR A 592 41.47 -16.95 -37.70
N GLY A 593 42.34 -16.03 -38.13
CA GLY A 593 42.11 -14.57 -38.04
C GLY A 593 42.51 -13.96 -36.70
N THR A 594 43.25 -14.70 -35.87
CA THR A 594 43.56 -14.30 -34.50
C THR A 594 45.00 -13.80 -34.34
N GLY A 595 45.43 -12.97 -35.29
CA GLY A 595 46.64 -12.15 -35.19
C GLY A 595 46.60 -11.08 -34.07
N GLY A 596 45.89 -11.35 -32.97
CA GLY A 596 45.64 -10.42 -31.88
C GLY A 596 45.08 -11.09 -30.63
N PHE A 597 45.42 -12.35 -30.34
CA PHE A 597 45.25 -12.93 -29.00
C PHE A 597 46.50 -12.76 -28.12
N ALA A 598 47.33 -11.75 -28.41
CA ALA A 598 48.20 -11.21 -27.37
C ALA A 598 47.28 -10.52 -26.36
N ALA A 599 47.37 -10.97 -25.10
CA ALA A 599 46.74 -10.38 -23.93
C ALA A 599 46.59 -8.87 -24.13
N ALA A 600 45.35 -8.40 -24.31
CA ALA A 600 45.06 -6.99 -24.15
C ALA A 600 45.52 -6.65 -22.73
N ALA A 601 46.64 -5.91 -22.65
CA ALA A 601 47.05 -5.24 -21.44
C ALA A 601 45.80 -4.57 -20.86
N PRO A 602 45.60 -4.60 -19.53
CA PRO A 602 44.39 -4.07 -18.92
C PRO A 602 44.20 -2.66 -19.45
N ILE A 603 43.10 -2.45 -20.17
CA ILE A 603 42.67 -1.11 -20.54
C ILE A 603 42.51 -0.42 -19.20
N ALA A 604 43.46 0.46 -18.89
CA ALA A 604 43.38 1.32 -17.74
C ALA A 604 42.01 1.99 -17.84
N SER A 605 41.12 1.66 -16.90
CA SER A 605 39.87 2.34 -16.75
C SER A 605 40.18 3.83 -16.78
N VAL A 606 39.58 4.54 -17.73
CA VAL A 606 39.51 5.99 -17.67
C VAL A 606 38.71 6.28 -16.42
N ARG A 607 39.44 6.48 -15.33
CA ARG A 607 38.94 6.93 -14.05
C ARG A 607 38.25 8.28 -14.33
N PRO A 608 36.98 8.46 -13.93
CA PRO A 608 36.39 9.80 -13.91
C PRO A 608 37.32 10.70 -13.09
N PRO A 609 37.46 12.00 -13.44
CA PRO A 609 38.32 12.90 -12.69
C PRO A 609 37.96 12.82 -11.21
N ALA A 610 38.93 12.40 -10.39
CA ALA A 610 38.78 12.36 -8.95
C ALA A 610 38.44 13.78 -8.45
N PRO A 611 37.48 13.96 -7.53
CA PRO A 611 37.38 15.21 -6.80
C PRO A 611 38.72 15.44 -6.07
N ALA A 612 39.20 16.68 -6.12
CA ALA A 612 40.48 17.11 -5.56
C ALA A 612 40.72 16.57 -4.13
N PRO A 613 41.98 16.28 -3.75
CA PRO A 613 42.27 15.77 -2.42
C PRO A 613 41.94 16.85 -1.39
N ARG A 614 40.83 16.66 -0.69
CA ARG A 614 40.56 17.37 0.55
C ARG A 614 41.55 16.81 1.58
N ALA A 615 42.41 17.69 2.08
CA ALA A 615 43.46 17.36 3.04
C ALA A 615 42.95 16.45 4.16
N ALA A 616 43.68 15.37 4.42
CA ALA A 616 43.43 14.47 5.53
C ALA A 616 43.38 15.26 6.84
N ALA A 617 42.22 15.28 7.48
CA ALA A 617 42.10 15.69 8.86
C ALA A 617 42.87 14.68 9.72
N ARG A 618 43.90 15.18 10.42
CA ARG A 618 44.62 14.45 11.47
C ARG A 618 43.62 13.94 12.52
N PRO A 619 43.86 12.79 13.15
CA PRO A 619 43.06 12.39 14.31
C PRO A 619 43.32 13.41 15.43
N ALA A 620 42.31 14.21 15.76
CA ALA A 620 42.38 15.13 16.88
C ALA A 620 42.37 14.32 18.18
N ALA A 621 43.47 14.41 18.91
CA ALA A 621 43.56 14.01 20.30
C ALA A 621 42.49 14.73 21.13
N LYS A 622 41.89 13.99 22.07
CA LYS A 622 41.04 14.54 23.13
C LYS A 622 41.83 15.61 23.91
N ALA A 623 41.31 16.84 23.94
CA ALA A 623 41.74 17.91 24.83
C ALA A 623 40.49 18.64 25.36
N PRO A 624 40.58 19.26 26.56
CA PRO A 624 39.47 19.32 27.51
C PRO A 624 38.45 20.42 27.21
N ILE A 625 37.25 20.19 27.72
CA ILE A 625 36.12 21.13 27.75
C ILE A 625 36.59 22.46 28.34
N ARG A 626 36.62 23.51 27.51
CA ARG A 626 36.69 24.90 27.95
C ARG A 626 35.31 25.53 27.81
N VAL A 627 34.78 25.96 28.95
CA VAL A 627 33.57 26.78 29.07
C VAL A 627 33.81 28.11 28.34
N ALA A 628 33.00 28.41 27.33
CA ALA A 628 33.05 29.69 26.61
C ALA A 628 32.01 30.66 27.21
N ARG A 629 32.54 31.81 27.62
CA ARG A 629 31.82 33.02 28.05
C ARG A 629 30.90 33.57 26.97
N GLU A 630 29.84 34.22 27.45
CA GLU A 630 28.89 35.07 26.73
C GLU A 630 29.55 36.05 25.76
N GLY A 631 28.85 36.29 24.64
CA GLY A 631 28.93 37.57 23.94
C GLY A 631 29.12 37.46 22.43
N THR A 632 28.05 37.82 21.70
CA THR A 632 28.01 38.23 20.28
C THR A 632 27.96 37.13 19.20
N ALA A 633 26.77 36.56 19.01
CA ALA A 633 26.37 36.00 17.71
C ALA A 633 25.05 36.64 17.29
N ARG A 634 25.06 37.38 16.16
CA ARG A 634 23.83 37.84 15.50
C ARG A 634 23.08 36.62 14.95
N PRO A 635 21.77 36.48 15.16
CA PRO A 635 21.02 35.35 14.62
C PRO A 635 20.87 35.48 13.10
N THR A 636 21.41 34.51 12.37
CA THR A 636 21.06 34.29 10.96
C THR A 636 19.72 33.58 10.87
N ALA A 637 18.86 34.03 9.95
CA ALA A 637 17.52 33.50 9.79
C ALA A 637 17.52 32.01 9.41
N SER A 638 16.65 31.25 10.06
CA SER A 638 16.39 29.83 9.78
C SER A 638 15.90 29.63 8.33
N PRO A 639 16.39 28.63 7.59
CA PRO A 639 15.88 28.25 6.27
C PRO A 639 14.37 27.99 6.23
N ALA A 640 13.77 27.59 7.36
CA ALA A 640 12.34 27.36 7.48
C ALA A 640 11.50 28.65 7.35
N ARG A 641 12.03 29.80 7.81
CA ARG A 641 11.34 31.10 7.62
C ARG A 641 11.44 31.61 6.18
N ALA A 642 12.55 31.32 5.49
CA ALA A 642 12.71 31.68 4.09
C ALA A 642 11.74 30.90 3.19
N LEU A 643 11.53 29.62 3.48
CA LEU A 643 10.54 28.78 2.78
C LEU A 643 9.10 29.25 3.06
N GLY A 644 8.78 29.60 4.32
CA GLY A 644 7.48 30.14 4.69
C GLY A 644 7.13 31.46 3.99
N GLN A 645 8.10 32.36 3.83
CA GLN A 645 7.91 33.62 3.08
C GLN A 645 7.78 33.41 1.57
N GLN A 646 8.47 32.42 1.00
CA GLN A 646 8.31 32.08 -0.42
C GLN A 646 6.93 31.45 -0.72
N LEU A 647 6.41 30.63 0.20
CA LEU A 647 5.07 30.06 0.07
C LEU A 647 3.97 31.11 0.27
N ALA A 648 4.14 32.04 1.22
CA ALA A 648 3.20 33.14 1.42
C ALA A 648 3.11 34.09 0.20
N ASN A 649 4.24 34.31 -0.51
CA ASN A 649 4.28 35.11 -1.72
C ASN A 649 3.73 34.38 -2.96
N ALA A 650 3.74 33.05 -2.98
CA ALA A 650 3.25 32.24 -4.11
C ALA A 650 1.71 32.12 -4.14
N PHE A 651 1.03 32.33 -3.01
CA PHE A 651 -0.43 32.17 -2.89
C PHE A 651 -1.26 33.46 -2.84
N GLY A 652 -0.63 34.62 -3.08
CA GLY A 652 -1.33 35.86 -3.48
C GLY A 652 -2.45 36.35 -2.56
N ALA A 653 -2.10 37.19 -1.58
CA ALA A 653 -3.01 38.18 -1.02
C ALA A 653 -2.44 39.58 -1.24
N GLY A 654 -3.08 40.34 -2.13
CA GLY A 654 -2.81 41.75 -2.35
C GLY A 654 -3.45 42.63 -1.27
N SER A 655 -2.71 43.65 -0.85
CA SER A 655 -3.06 44.76 0.07
C SER A 655 -3.25 44.34 1.54
N SER A 656 -2.71 45.02 2.55
CA SER A 656 -2.16 46.38 2.65
C SER A 656 -1.04 46.38 3.70
N ALA A 657 0.03 47.11 3.41
CA ALA A 657 1.06 47.39 4.39
C ALA A 657 0.53 48.42 5.39
N SER A 658 0.47 48.05 6.68
CA SER A 658 0.63 49.02 7.75
C SER A 658 1.92 48.68 8.48
N SER A 659 2.84 49.65 8.50
CA SER A 659 4.04 49.61 9.32
C SER A 659 3.64 49.93 10.76
N SER A 660 3.69 48.96 11.67
CA SER A 660 3.83 49.24 13.10
C SER A 660 5.24 48.88 13.55
N LYS A 661 5.99 49.92 13.84
CA LYS A 661 7.13 49.89 14.77
C LYS A 661 6.62 49.58 16.17
N ASP A 662 7.49 48.89 16.93
CA ASP A 662 7.55 48.83 18.38
C ASP A 662 6.35 48.22 19.13
N ALA A 663 6.51 46.97 19.58
CA ALA A 663 5.90 46.48 20.82
C ALA A 663 6.78 45.36 21.40
N ASP A 664 7.65 45.81 22.28
CA ASP A 664 8.44 45.06 23.26
C ASP A 664 7.51 44.22 24.15
N TRP A 665 7.79 42.93 24.31
CA TRP A 665 7.16 42.10 25.34
C TRP A 665 8.17 41.13 25.94
N THR A 666 8.83 41.61 26.99
CA THR A 666 9.34 40.81 28.10
C THR A 666 8.31 40.85 29.24
N GLU A 667 7.78 39.69 29.64
CA GLU A 667 7.42 39.29 31.02
C GLU A 667 6.40 38.13 31.05
N PHE A 668 6.94 36.91 31.21
CA PHE A 668 6.67 35.85 32.21
C PHE A 668 6.66 34.44 31.61
#